data_AF-A0A1A5YEV7-F1
#
_entry.id   AF-A0A1A5YEV7-F1
#
_cell.length_a   1.000
_cell.length_b   1.000
_cell.length_c   1.000
_cell.angle_alpha   90.00
_cell.angle_beta   90.00
_cell.angle_gamma   90.00
#
_symmetry.space_group_name_H-M   'P 1'
#
loop_
_entity.id
_entity.type
_entity.pdbx_description
1 polymer ?
#
loop_
_entity_poly.entity_id
_entity_poly.type
_entity_poly.pdbx_seq_one_letter_code
_entity_poly.pdbx_strand_id
1 'polypeptide(L)'
;MLQIMKKKASGFSSIANTLAILLFGIIVVVFFVLGAFMFSNMRGILINQQETLLETKTTALVKEFDAFFKEKGSLVKLMSTNQTFTRYIESTETPQMAKTSPYAAEVQAALAEMVAMEPSFADAWVASIDGKGYYILDNGTVSDSSFDIQTRPYYKAVTEKDGLYYSDPYPDVATGELLMGIFYPIKNAAGSMIGFVAVDISFSDIPTIMKSYSLGKTGFSILASQTGDILYHPDETKILKEKLTESPGDLGKVGQKMVDGQSGVELMQDNGERRYIGYATSEDTGWSVGLTISEDEVLEQLKGMTRMTLISFIAATLLLVACCYVTLRYLLRSIPKLLGKIKLIEQGDLTVSFDVKSTNEIGQISRGMSNMVQKINGMIGMVADSANVLNQSSQELQTISAKTAVTMNDTATAINEIANATNYQSEETEQIFQKTGTLSAQIDEISNETKAVEQMAQASADQSVRGLEVVEQLSKWSQDNQDATQAMSSLIHDIDLSRNEIGSFVATVQQIATQTNLLALNASIEAARAGEQGKGFAVVAGEVRKLAEQTAMATHEIANKVGIIEEKTKISVQHTVQGLKIAEENAKSVEDTKQVFFHISNDLEELKSRMQRISGSASSVYTHKEEIVRALEIISSTTEENSASTEEVSASTQEQLDSIEQVASLSDRLSILSKKLQEELSQFKV
;
A
#
# COMPACT_ATOMS: atom_id res chain seq x y z
N MET A 1 -5.95 12.49 -58.24
CA MET A 1 -4.56 13.01 -58.19
C MET A 1 -4.21 13.75 -56.89
N LEU A 2 -5.17 14.39 -56.19
CA LEU A 2 -4.93 15.02 -54.86
C LEU A 2 -4.80 14.06 -53.66
N GLN A 3 -5.18 12.78 -53.79
CA GLN A 3 -4.97 11.77 -52.72
C GLN A 3 -3.58 11.11 -52.74
N ILE A 4 -2.80 11.28 -53.83
CA ILE A 4 -1.44 10.73 -53.94
C ILE A 4 -0.39 11.69 -53.37
N MET A 5 -0.72 12.99 -53.25
CA MET A 5 0.18 13.99 -52.66
C MET A 5 0.17 14.00 -51.12
N LYS A 6 -0.90 13.52 -50.47
CA LYS A 6 -0.93 13.39 -48.99
C LYS A 6 -0.16 12.18 -48.45
N LYS A 7 0.08 11.16 -49.27
CA LYS A 7 0.78 9.93 -48.84
C LYS A 7 2.31 9.99 -48.97
N LYS A 8 2.87 11.07 -49.53
CA LYS A 8 4.32 11.29 -49.64
C LYS A 8 4.88 12.31 -48.63
N ALA A 9 4.04 12.97 -47.84
CA ALA A 9 4.48 13.91 -46.80
C ALA A 9 4.87 13.23 -45.47
N SER A 10 4.58 11.94 -45.27
CA SER A 10 4.92 11.22 -44.03
C SER A 10 6.33 10.57 -44.04
N GLY A 11 7.13 10.82 -45.09
CA GLY A 11 8.49 10.26 -45.22
C GLY A 11 9.57 11.02 -44.45
N PHE A 12 9.27 12.19 -43.87
CA PHE A 12 10.24 13.04 -43.19
C PHE A 12 10.03 13.22 -41.69
N SER A 13 9.02 12.58 -41.08
CA SER A 13 8.71 12.76 -39.65
C SER A 13 9.46 11.79 -38.72
N SER A 14 10.74 11.54 -38.98
CA SER A 14 11.63 11.03 -37.94
C SER A 14 12.08 12.21 -37.09
N ILE A 15 12.02 12.10 -35.76
CA ILE A 15 12.57 13.09 -34.82
C ILE A 15 14.00 13.46 -35.24
N ALA A 16 14.77 12.49 -35.75
CA ALA A 16 16.12 12.69 -36.27
C ALA A 16 16.18 13.68 -37.45
N ASN A 17 15.28 13.56 -38.43
CA ASN A 17 15.25 14.44 -39.59
C ASN A 17 14.79 15.85 -39.20
N THR A 18 13.85 15.93 -38.25
CA THR A 18 13.33 17.21 -37.75
C THR A 18 14.42 17.96 -36.96
N LEU A 19 15.18 17.26 -36.10
CA LEU A 19 16.29 17.83 -35.35
C LEU A 19 17.44 18.27 -36.28
N ALA A 20 17.78 17.45 -37.28
CA ALA A 20 18.86 17.74 -38.23
C ALA A 20 18.57 18.98 -39.10
N ILE A 21 17.33 19.14 -39.57
CA ILE A 21 16.92 20.31 -40.38
C ILE A 21 16.94 21.58 -39.52
N LEU A 22 16.48 21.49 -38.27
CA LEU A 22 16.43 22.63 -37.35
C LEU A 22 17.83 23.09 -36.90
N LEU A 23 18.73 22.14 -36.60
CA LEU A 23 20.15 22.41 -36.32
C LEU A 23 20.88 23.00 -37.54
N PHE A 24 20.64 22.48 -38.74
CA PHE A 24 21.23 23.01 -39.97
C PHE A 24 20.80 24.46 -40.22
N GLY A 25 19.52 24.77 -40.04
CA GLY A 25 19.01 26.14 -40.19
C GLY A 25 19.65 27.14 -39.23
N ILE A 26 19.79 26.78 -37.95
CA ILE A 26 20.42 27.65 -36.94
C ILE A 26 21.90 27.92 -37.29
N ILE A 27 22.64 26.88 -37.69
CA ILE A 27 24.06 26.99 -37.98
C ILE A 27 24.32 27.89 -39.20
N VAL A 28 23.53 27.74 -40.27
CA VAL A 28 23.68 28.58 -41.48
C VAL A 28 23.46 30.07 -41.15
N VAL A 29 22.46 30.38 -40.33
CA VAL A 29 22.19 31.77 -39.90
C VAL A 29 23.34 32.31 -39.05
N VAL A 30 23.85 31.54 -38.09
CA VAL A 30 24.94 31.96 -37.21
C VAL A 30 26.24 32.24 -37.99
N PHE A 31 26.61 31.36 -38.93
CA PHE A 31 27.82 31.57 -39.72
C PHE A 31 27.71 32.74 -40.70
N PHE A 32 26.52 32.98 -41.28
CA PHE A 32 26.29 34.15 -42.14
C PHE A 32 26.45 35.46 -41.36
N VAL A 33 25.85 35.54 -40.16
CA VAL A 33 25.98 36.70 -39.26
C VAL A 33 27.44 36.92 -38.84
N LEU A 34 28.16 35.85 -38.49
CA LEU A 34 29.59 35.91 -38.15
C LEU A 34 30.47 36.39 -39.31
N GLY A 35 30.20 35.91 -40.54
CA GLY A 35 30.94 36.31 -41.73
C GLY A 35 30.73 37.79 -42.07
N ALA A 36 29.48 38.27 -42.02
CA ALA A 36 29.16 39.67 -42.24
C ALA A 36 29.77 40.58 -41.17
N PHE A 37 29.74 40.15 -39.89
CA PHE A 37 30.35 40.86 -38.78
C PHE A 37 31.88 40.96 -38.92
N MET A 38 32.55 39.86 -39.27
CA MET A 38 34.01 39.82 -39.48
C MET A 38 34.46 40.74 -40.62
N PHE A 39 33.74 40.75 -41.74
CA PHE A 39 34.05 41.63 -42.87
C PHE A 39 33.91 43.11 -42.49
N SER A 40 32.83 43.47 -41.80
CA SER A 40 32.59 44.85 -41.34
C SER A 40 33.68 45.30 -40.36
N ASN A 41 34.07 44.45 -39.41
CA ASN A 41 35.07 44.77 -38.42
C ASN A 41 36.47 44.93 -39.06
N MET A 42 36.84 44.03 -39.97
CA MET A 42 38.15 44.06 -40.64
C MET A 42 38.33 45.31 -41.51
N ARG A 43 37.28 45.74 -42.21
CA ARG A 43 37.30 46.99 -42.99
C ARG A 43 37.54 48.20 -42.10
N GLY A 44 36.88 48.27 -40.95
CA GLY A 44 37.07 49.35 -39.97
C GLY A 44 38.50 49.38 -39.41
N ILE A 45 39.06 48.21 -39.06
CA ILE A 45 40.43 48.09 -38.54
C ILE A 45 41.45 48.56 -39.59
N LEU A 46 41.32 48.12 -40.85
CA LEU A 46 42.26 48.50 -41.92
C LEU A 46 42.29 49.99 -42.20
N ILE A 47 41.12 50.64 -42.27
CA ILE A 47 41.03 52.10 -42.49
C ILE A 47 41.67 52.84 -41.32
N ASN A 48 41.28 52.52 -40.09
CA ASN A 48 41.79 53.18 -38.89
C ASN A 48 43.31 53.00 -38.73
N GLN A 49 43.83 51.82 -39.07
CA GLN A 49 45.26 51.55 -39.08
C GLN A 49 46.02 52.43 -40.08
N GLN A 50 45.47 52.66 -41.28
CA GLN A 50 46.10 53.50 -42.30
C GLN A 50 45.99 54.99 -41.98
N GLU A 51 44.86 55.45 -41.43
CA GLU A 51 44.71 56.83 -40.95
C GLU A 51 45.71 57.12 -39.82
N THR A 52 45.81 56.24 -38.82
CA THR A 52 46.81 56.38 -37.74
C THR A 52 48.24 56.42 -38.29
N LEU A 53 48.54 55.60 -39.30
CA LEU A 53 49.86 55.55 -39.92
C LEU A 53 50.19 56.83 -40.70
N LEU A 54 49.22 57.40 -41.40
CA LEU A 54 49.35 58.68 -42.09
C LEU A 54 49.65 59.80 -41.10
N GLU A 55 48.84 59.95 -40.05
CA GLU A 55 49.02 60.97 -39.01
C GLU A 55 50.40 60.85 -38.34
N THR A 56 50.79 59.62 -38.01
CA THR A 56 52.09 59.35 -37.39
C THR A 56 53.23 59.72 -38.33
N LYS A 57 53.15 59.38 -39.62
CA LYS A 57 54.21 59.65 -40.58
C LYS A 57 54.30 61.12 -40.97
N THR A 58 53.20 61.85 -41.14
CA THR A 58 53.26 63.30 -41.37
C THR A 58 53.82 64.04 -40.17
N THR A 59 53.39 63.68 -38.95
CA THR A 59 53.95 64.27 -37.73
C THR A 59 55.44 63.94 -37.58
N ALA A 60 55.86 62.72 -37.89
CA ALA A 60 57.28 62.34 -37.88
C ALA A 60 58.09 63.11 -38.92
N LEU A 61 57.55 63.31 -40.12
CA LEU A 61 58.19 64.09 -41.18
C LEU A 61 58.36 65.55 -40.77
N VAL A 62 57.34 66.17 -40.16
CA VAL A 62 57.46 67.52 -39.59
C VAL A 62 58.53 67.57 -38.49
N LYS A 63 58.60 66.58 -37.60
CA LYS A 63 59.65 66.54 -36.56
C LYS A 63 61.06 66.38 -37.13
N GLU A 64 61.23 65.58 -38.18
CA GLU A 64 62.52 65.45 -38.85
C GLU A 64 62.92 66.76 -39.55
N PHE A 65 61.94 67.44 -40.15
CA PHE A 65 62.09 68.77 -40.72
C PHE A 65 62.52 69.80 -39.66
N ASP A 66 61.82 69.85 -38.52
CA ASP A 66 62.15 70.74 -37.39
C ASP A 66 63.54 70.42 -36.82
N ALA A 67 63.87 69.14 -36.66
CA ALA A 67 65.17 68.71 -36.18
C ALA A 67 66.31 69.16 -37.11
N PHE A 68 66.12 69.03 -38.43
CA PHE A 68 67.07 69.49 -39.44
C PHE A 68 67.35 70.98 -39.27
N PHE A 69 66.32 71.83 -39.25
CA PHE A 69 66.52 73.28 -39.09
C PHE A 69 67.12 73.65 -37.75
N LYS A 70 66.62 73.05 -36.66
CA LYS A 70 67.08 73.35 -35.30
C LYS A 70 68.55 72.98 -35.08
N GLU A 71 69.01 71.88 -35.65
CA GLU A 71 70.42 71.49 -35.63
C GLU A 71 71.28 72.56 -36.33
N LYS A 72 70.93 72.91 -37.57
CA LYS A 72 71.67 73.90 -38.37
C LYS A 72 71.65 75.28 -37.72
N GLY A 73 70.48 75.70 -37.23
CA GLY A 73 70.31 76.95 -36.51
C GLY A 73 71.12 77.06 -35.22
N SER A 74 71.28 75.95 -34.50
CA SER A 74 72.09 75.92 -33.28
C SER A 74 73.58 76.13 -33.56
N LEU A 75 74.08 75.63 -34.71
CA LEU A 75 75.45 75.88 -35.16
C LEU A 75 75.65 77.36 -35.47
N VAL A 76 74.73 78.00 -36.21
CA VAL A 76 74.79 79.44 -36.51
C VAL A 76 74.76 80.28 -35.23
N LYS A 77 73.88 79.91 -34.28
CA LYS A 77 73.82 80.56 -32.97
C LYS A 77 75.12 80.44 -32.20
N LEU A 78 75.73 79.25 -32.14
CA LEU A 78 77.02 79.06 -31.46
C LEU A 78 78.09 79.96 -32.07
N MET A 79 78.12 80.06 -33.40
CA MET A 79 79.10 80.86 -34.12
C MET A 79 78.95 82.36 -33.85
N SER A 80 77.73 82.86 -33.65
CA SER A 80 77.51 84.26 -33.26
C SER A 80 78.22 84.65 -31.95
N THR A 81 78.58 83.68 -31.11
CA THR A 81 79.30 83.91 -29.84
C THR A 81 80.82 84.03 -30.02
N ASN A 82 81.35 83.80 -31.22
CA ASN A 82 82.76 83.96 -31.51
C ASN A 82 83.14 85.44 -31.40
N GLN A 83 83.87 85.80 -30.34
CA GLN A 83 84.27 87.18 -30.07
C GLN A 83 85.10 87.81 -31.19
N THR A 84 85.76 87.00 -32.03
CA THR A 84 86.51 87.50 -33.18
C THR A 84 85.57 88.14 -34.21
N PHE A 85 84.34 87.65 -34.37
CA PHE A 85 83.34 88.29 -35.24
C PHE A 85 82.94 89.67 -34.72
N THR A 86 82.69 89.80 -33.41
CA THR A 86 82.42 91.09 -32.77
C THR A 86 83.59 92.06 -32.95
N ARG A 87 84.83 91.62 -32.65
CA ARG A 87 86.03 92.45 -32.80
C ARG A 87 86.30 92.84 -34.26
N TYR A 88 86.01 91.94 -35.20
CA TYR A 88 86.13 92.21 -36.62
C TYR A 88 85.16 93.30 -37.06
N ILE A 89 83.91 93.22 -36.63
CA ILE A 89 82.91 94.25 -36.93
C ILE A 89 83.31 95.60 -36.30
N GLU A 90 83.69 95.60 -35.02
CA GLU A 90 84.03 96.84 -34.29
C GLU A 90 85.32 97.52 -34.78
N SER A 91 86.27 96.78 -35.37
CA SER A 91 87.54 97.33 -35.87
C SER A 91 87.52 97.70 -37.36
N THR A 92 86.42 97.43 -38.06
CA THR A 92 86.32 97.61 -39.51
C THR A 92 85.23 98.63 -39.82
N GLU A 93 85.61 99.89 -40.04
CA GLU A 93 84.63 100.97 -40.27
C GLU A 93 84.11 101.03 -41.71
N THR A 94 84.86 100.51 -42.69
CA THR A 94 84.52 100.63 -44.12
C THR A 94 84.64 99.30 -44.88
N PRO A 95 83.84 99.07 -45.94
CA PRO A 95 83.91 97.85 -46.75
C PRO A 95 85.32 97.59 -47.33
N GLN A 96 86.08 98.63 -47.68
CA GLN A 96 87.44 98.49 -48.20
C GLN A 96 88.42 97.96 -47.14
N MET A 97 88.16 98.22 -45.85
CA MET A 97 88.97 97.71 -44.75
C MET A 97 88.61 96.27 -44.37
N ALA A 98 87.47 95.74 -44.83
CA ALA A 98 86.98 94.40 -44.49
C ALA A 98 88.02 93.30 -44.76
N LYS A 99 88.83 93.44 -45.83
CA LYS A 99 89.87 92.46 -46.18
C LYS A 99 91.21 92.69 -45.48
N THR A 100 91.50 93.92 -45.06
CA THR A 100 92.78 94.29 -44.42
C THR A 100 92.69 94.37 -42.90
N SER A 101 91.52 94.12 -42.32
CA SER A 101 91.33 94.10 -40.86
C SER A 101 92.26 93.08 -40.20
N PRO A 102 92.85 93.40 -39.03
CA PRO A 102 93.71 92.46 -38.31
C PRO A 102 93.04 91.12 -38.01
N TYR A 103 91.71 91.10 -37.93
CA TYR A 103 90.91 89.91 -37.61
C TYR A 103 90.33 89.21 -38.85
N ALA A 104 90.46 89.77 -40.06
CA ALA A 104 89.81 89.24 -41.27
C ALA A 104 90.18 87.78 -41.57
N ALA A 105 91.46 87.43 -41.44
CA ALA A 105 91.94 86.08 -41.69
C ALA A 105 91.41 85.06 -40.66
N GLU A 106 91.30 85.45 -39.39
CA GLU A 106 90.72 84.59 -38.34
C GLU A 106 89.20 84.43 -38.53
N VAL A 107 88.49 85.50 -38.92
CA VAL A 107 87.06 85.43 -39.24
C VAL A 107 86.80 84.51 -40.43
N GLN A 108 87.56 84.68 -41.52
CA GLN A 108 87.46 83.82 -42.69
C GLN A 108 87.71 82.35 -42.31
N ALA A 109 88.77 82.06 -41.57
CA ALA A 109 89.09 80.69 -41.17
C ALA A 109 87.97 80.06 -40.32
N ALA A 110 87.39 80.81 -39.38
CA ALA A 110 86.28 80.34 -38.56
C ALA A 110 85.00 80.08 -39.40
N LEU A 111 84.74 80.89 -40.43
CA LEU A 111 83.61 80.67 -41.34
C LEU A 111 83.86 79.47 -42.28
N ALA A 112 85.07 79.32 -42.83
CA ALA A 112 85.44 78.17 -43.66
C ALA A 112 85.40 76.85 -42.89
N GLU A 113 85.83 76.86 -41.63
CA GLU A 113 85.72 75.69 -40.75
C GLU A 113 84.26 75.30 -40.51
N MET A 114 83.35 76.27 -40.38
CA MET A 114 81.93 76.03 -40.22
C MET A 114 81.31 75.34 -41.44
N VAL A 115 81.59 75.86 -42.65
CA VAL A 115 81.12 75.25 -43.90
C VAL A 115 81.72 73.83 -44.08
N ALA A 116 82.98 73.64 -43.69
CA ALA A 116 83.62 72.32 -43.77
C ALA A 116 83.08 71.29 -42.77
N MET A 117 82.65 71.72 -41.58
CA MET A 117 82.05 70.85 -40.56
C MET A 117 80.65 70.39 -40.92
N GLU A 118 79.91 71.18 -41.70
CA GLU A 118 78.51 70.94 -42.00
C GLU A 118 78.26 70.95 -43.52
N PRO A 119 78.23 69.77 -44.18
CA PRO A 119 78.11 69.68 -45.63
C PRO A 119 76.86 70.31 -46.25
N SER A 120 75.82 70.55 -45.45
CA SER A 120 74.59 71.23 -45.92
C SER A 120 74.73 72.75 -46.04
N PHE A 121 75.77 73.35 -45.45
CA PHE A 121 76.05 74.78 -45.60
C PHE A 121 76.70 75.03 -46.96
N ALA A 122 76.03 75.83 -47.79
CA ALA A 122 76.53 76.27 -49.09
C ALA A 122 77.59 77.37 -48.92
N ASP A 123 77.33 78.34 -48.04
CA ASP A 123 78.30 79.34 -47.60
C ASP A 123 78.02 79.84 -46.18
N ALA A 124 79.01 80.53 -45.61
CA ALA A 124 78.88 81.19 -44.31
C ALA A 124 79.49 82.59 -44.37
N TRP A 125 78.81 83.57 -43.78
CA TRP A 125 79.25 84.95 -43.82
C TRP A 125 78.92 85.72 -42.54
N VAL A 126 79.74 86.71 -42.27
CA VAL A 126 79.50 87.71 -41.22
C VAL A 126 79.31 89.05 -41.89
N ALA A 127 78.28 89.78 -41.47
CA ALA A 127 78.00 91.10 -41.98
C ALA A 127 77.82 92.15 -40.89
N SER A 128 78.32 93.35 -41.17
CA SER A 128 78.00 94.56 -40.42
C SER A 128 76.70 95.17 -40.95
N ILE A 129 75.91 95.74 -40.04
CA ILE A 129 74.71 96.50 -40.39
C ILE A 129 74.92 98.02 -40.31
N ASP A 130 76.13 98.49 -39.96
CA ASP A 130 76.41 99.93 -39.88
C ASP A 130 76.61 100.54 -41.27
N GLY A 131 76.05 101.74 -41.49
CA GLY A 131 76.01 102.40 -42.80
C GLY A 131 75.33 101.54 -43.88
N LYS A 132 76.01 101.34 -45.02
CA LYS A 132 75.57 100.42 -46.09
C LYS A 132 75.80 98.93 -45.75
N GLY A 133 76.49 98.67 -44.64
CA GLY A 133 76.98 97.35 -44.29
C GLY A 133 78.13 96.88 -45.18
N TYR A 134 78.75 95.79 -44.74
CA TYR A 134 79.71 95.01 -45.51
C TYR A 134 79.66 93.57 -45.01
N TYR A 135 80.17 92.63 -45.80
CA TYR A 135 80.31 91.25 -45.37
C TYR A 135 81.69 90.69 -45.68
N ILE A 136 82.02 89.59 -45.00
CA ILE A 136 83.07 88.65 -45.37
C ILE A 136 82.50 87.24 -45.39
N LEU A 137 82.77 86.51 -46.46
CA LEU A 137 82.43 85.10 -46.65
C LEU A 137 83.55 84.18 -46.16
N ASP A 138 83.21 82.91 -45.97
CA ASP A 138 84.10 81.79 -45.66
C ASP A 138 85.27 81.66 -46.65
N ASN A 139 85.04 81.94 -47.93
CA ASN A 139 86.09 81.94 -48.95
C ASN A 139 86.94 83.23 -48.98
N GLY A 140 86.68 84.18 -48.07
CA GLY A 140 87.41 85.44 -47.93
C GLY A 140 86.95 86.54 -48.90
N THR A 141 85.88 86.29 -49.66
CA THR A 141 85.24 87.31 -50.49
C THR A 141 84.56 88.34 -49.59
N VAL A 142 84.79 89.62 -49.88
CA VAL A 142 84.16 90.73 -49.16
C VAL A 142 83.23 91.48 -50.10
N SER A 143 82.23 92.14 -49.53
CA SER A 143 81.29 92.98 -50.27
C SER A 143 82.01 94.06 -51.10
N ASP A 144 81.58 94.24 -52.36
CA ASP A 144 82.04 95.37 -53.19
C ASP A 144 81.38 96.70 -52.78
N SER A 145 81.79 97.81 -53.38
CA SER A 145 81.30 99.16 -53.04
C SER A 145 79.82 99.42 -53.37
N SER A 146 79.19 98.59 -54.20
CA SER A 146 77.77 98.68 -54.57
C SER A 146 76.85 97.91 -53.61
N PHE A 147 77.42 97.05 -52.76
CA PHE A 147 76.65 96.29 -51.79
C PHE A 147 75.93 97.22 -50.80
N ASP A 148 74.63 96.96 -50.64
CA ASP A 148 73.79 97.53 -49.60
C ASP A 148 73.04 96.37 -48.94
N ILE A 149 73.28 96.19 -47.65
CA ILE A 149 72.63 95.12 -46.88
C ILE A 149 71.16 95.42 -46.63
N GLN A 150 70.76 96.69 -46.63
CA GLN A 150 69.40 97.12 -46.30
C GLN A 150 68.38 96.80 -47.40
N THR A 151 68.85 96.59 -48.63
CA THR A 151 67.98 96.25 -49.78
C THR A 151 67.68 94.75 -49.91
N ARG A 152 68.22 93.92 -49.02
CA ARG A 152 68.09 92.46 -49.11
C ARG A 152 66.73 91.98 -48.58
N PRO A 153 66.06 91.01 -49.22
CA PRO A 153 64.70 90.59 -48.84
C PRO A 153 64.62 90.07 -47.40
N TYR A 154 65.70 89.48 -46.89
CA TYR A 154 65.80 89.02 -45.50
C TYR A 154 66.15 90.12 -44.49
N TYR A 155 66.65 91.29 -44.90
CA TYR A 155 67.24 92.29 -43.99
C TYR A 155 66.27 92.74 -42.89
N LYS A 156 65.05 93.11 -43.29
CA LYS A 156 64.03 93.58 -42.33
C LYS A 156 63.68 92.51 -41.31
N ALA A 157 63.47 91.27 -41.76
CA ALA A 157 63.12 90.17 -40.87
C ALA A 157 64.27 89.79 -39.92
N VAL A 158 65.51 89.80 -40.40
CA VAL A 158 66.70 89.48 -39.58
C VAL A 158 66.99 90.55 -38.54
N THR A 159 66.74 91.82 -38.85
CA THR A 159 66.99 92.94 -37.91
C THR A 159 65.86 93.14 -36.90
N GLU A 160 64.63 92.76 -37.22
CA GLU A 160 63.49 92.79 -36.29
C GLU A 160 63.48 91.59 -35.33
N LYS A 161 64.06 90.45 -35.73
CA LYS A 161 64.04 89.22 -34.94
C LYS A 161 65.25 89.15 -33.99
N ASP A 162 64.99 89.18 -32.68
CA ASP A 162 66.03 89.02 -31.65
C ASP A 162 66.37 87.53 -31.42
N GLY A 163 66.90 86.86 -32.45
CA GLY A 163 67.25 85.46 -32.41
C GLY A 163 67.38 84.80 -33.78
N LEU A 164 67.22 83.49 -33.83
CA LEU A 164 67.40 82.71 -35.04
C LEU A 164 66.28 82.97 -36.06
N TYR A 165 66.64 83.29 -37.30
CA TYR A 165 65.70 83.47 -38.40
C TYR A 165 66.05 82.52 -39.56
N TYR A 166 65.03 81.85 -40.10
CA TYR A 166 65.11 81.11 -41.35
C TYR A 166 64.36 81.92 -42.39
N SER A 167 64.99 82.26 -43.51
CA SER A 167 64.30 82.97 -44.59
C SER A 167 63.40 82.03 -45.38
N ASP A 168 62.46 82.59 -46.13
CA ASP A 168 61.94 81.87 -47.30
C ASP A 168 63.07 81.66 -48.33
N PRO A 169 62.94 80.67 -49.24
CA PRO A 169 63.95 80.45 -50.26
C PRO A 169 64.08 81.64 -51.21
N TYR A 170 65.31 82.07 -51.48
CA TYR A 170 65.63 83.16 -52.39
C TYR A 170 66.70 82.73 -53.40
N PRO A 171 66.72 83.31 -54.62
CA PRO A 171 67.77 83.01 -55.57
C PRO A 171 69.09 83.65 -55.11
N ASP A 172 70.15 82.84 -55.11
CA ASP A 172 71.50 83.32 -54.91
C ASP A 172 71.88 84.33 -55.99
N VAL A 173 72.60 85.37 -55.59
CA VAL A 173 72.96 86.46 -56.50
C VAL A 173 74.11 86.06 -57.43
N ALA A 174 74.95 85.10 -57.05
CA ALA A 174 76.09 84.65 -57.84
C ALA A 174 75.76 83.47 -58.76
N THR A 175 75.00 82.48 -58.27
CA THR A 175 74.72 81.23 -58.98
C THR A 175 73.30 81.15 -59.55
N GLY A 176 72.35 81.93 -58.99
CA GLY A 176 70.93 81.80 -59.29
C GLY A 176 70.28 80.56 -58.67
N GLU A 177 71.01 79.76 -57.90
CA GLU A 177 70.46 78.62 -57.18
C GLU A 177 69.54 79.08 -56.04
N LEU A 178 68.52 78.28 -55.74
CA LEU A 178 67.61 78.62 -54.67
C LEU A 178 68.28 78.26 -53.33
N LEU A 179 68.59 79.29 -52.55
CA LEU A 179 69.18 79.17 -51.22
C LEU A 179 68.18 79.56 -50.16
N MET A 180 68.42 79.06 -48.95
CA MET A 180 67.70 79.51 -47.78
C MET A 180 68.69 79.93 -46.70
N GLY A 181 68.56 81.15 -46.22
CA GLY A 181 69.49 81.70 -45.24
C GLY A 181 69.04 81.42 -43.81
N ILE A 182 70.00 81.07 -42.96
CA ILE A 182 69.85 80.94 -41.51
C ILE A 182 70.67 82.04 -40.86
N PHE A 183 70.01 82.94 -40.14
CA PHE A 183 70.60 84.16 -39.61
C PHE A 183 70.58 84.19 -38.08
N TYR A 184 71.64 84.72 -37.47
CA TYR A 184 71.68 85.01 -36.04
C TYR A 184 72.40 86.34 -35.73
N PRO A 185 71.80 87.22 -34.91
CA PRO A 185 72.36 88.54 -34.64
C PRO A 185 73.66 88.50 -33.83
N ILE A 186 74.63 89.34 -34.20
CA ILE A 186 75.85 89.63 -33.45
C ILE A 186 75.65 90.94 -32.71
N LYS A 187 75.83 90.91 -31.38
CA LYS A 187 75.66 92.07 -30.50
C LYS A 187 77.00 92.53 -29.93
N ASN A 188 77.14 93.84 -29.70
CA ASN A 188 78.27 94.40 -28.97
C ASN A 188 78.10 94.21 -27.44
N ALA A 189 79.11 94.63 -26.66
CA ALA A 189 79.08 94.54 -25.20
C ALA A 189 77.93 95.32 -24.54
N ALA A 190 77.37 96.33 -25.21
CA ALA A 190 76.20 97.08 -24.75
C ALA A 190 74.85 96.40 -25.10
N GLY A 191 74.89 95.24 -25.77
CA GLY A 191 73.71 94.47 -26.18
C GLY A 191 73.03 94.99 -27.45
N SER A 192 73.61 95.98 -28.13
CA SER A 192 73.10 96.49 -29.41
C SER A 192 73.58 95.60 -30.55
N MET A 193 72.69 95.29 -31.50
CA MET A 193 73.05 94.53 -32.71
C MET A 193 73.98 95.38 -33.57
N ILE A 194 75.13 94.83 -33.93
CA ILE A 194 76.14 95.47 -34.80
C ILE A 194 76.30 94.74 -36.13
N GLY A 195 75.74 93.55 -36.23
CA GLY A 195 75.83 92.70 -37.40
C GLY A 195 75.08 91.40 -37.21
N PHE A 196 75.30 90.45 -38.10
CA PHE A 196 74.83 89.08 -37.95
C PHE A 196 75.82 88.10 -38.59
N VAL A 197 75.76 86.85 -38.12
CA VAL A 197 76.31 85.71 -38.83
C VAL A 197 75.17 85.02 -39.56
N ALA A 198 75.44 84.61 -40.79
CA ALA A 198 74.50 83.91 -41.63
C ALA A 198 75.18 82.72 -42.29
N VAL A 199 74.40 81.68 -42.55
CA VAL A 199 74.77 80.60 -43.47
C VAL A 199 73.63 80.35 -44.42
N ASP A 200 73.98 80.12 -45.67
CA ASP A 200 73.00 79.72 -46.67
C ASP A 200 73.04 78.20 -46.83
N ILE A 201 71.88 77.57 -46.87
CA ILE A 201 71.72 76.14 -47.17
C ILE A 201 71.10 75.97 -48.54
N SER A 202 71.61 74.98 -49.28
CA SER A 202 71.05 74.65 -50.59
C SER A 202 69.66 74.06 -50.44
N PHE A 203 68.70 74.58 -51.19
CA PHE A 203 67.34 74.03 -51.21
C PHE A 203 67.28 72.61 -51.84
N SER A 204 68.37 72.13 -52.45
CA SER A 204 68.46 70.78 -53.06
C SER A 204 68.29 69.62 -52.07
N ASP A 205 68.52 69.86 -50.77
CA ASP A 205 68.43 68.81 -49.74
C ASP A 205 66.98 68.51 -49.34
N ILE A 206 66.09 69.50 -49.49
CA ILE A 206 64.68 69.40 -49.09
C ILE A 206 63.90 68.38 -49.94
N PRO A 207 64.01 68.35 -51.29
CA PRO A 207 63.41 67.29 -52.10
C PRO A 207 63.86 65.87 -51.72
N THR A 208 65.09 65.70 -51.24
CA THR A 208 65.62 64.39 -50.84
C THR A 208 64.95 63.90 -49.56
N ILE A 209 64.74 64.78 -48.58
CA ILE A 209 63.99 64.50 -47.35
C ILE A 209 62.53 64.18 -47.69
N MET A 210 61.89 64.99 -48.53
CA MET A 210 60.49 64.78 -48.87
C MET A 210 60.25 63.47 -49.65
N LYS A 211 61.17 63.09 -50.56
CA LYS A 211 61.07 61.86 -51.36
C LYS A 211 61.29 60.58 -50.57
N SER A 212 62.05 60.61 -49.47
CA SER A 212 62.26 59.43 -48.62
C SER A 212 60.98 59.02 -47.87
N TYR A 213 60.00 59.93 -47.80
CA TYR A 213 58.68 59.72 -47.19
C TYR A 213 57.59 59.51 -48.26
N SER A 214 57.54 58.30 -48.81
CA SER A 214 56.38 57.78 -49.53
C SER A 214 55.61 56.77 -48.68
N LEU A 215 54.28 56.74 -48.80
CA LEU A 215 53.44 55.74 -48.13
C LEU A 215 52.78 54.81 -49.16
N GLY A 216 53.02 53.51 -49.02
CA GLY A 216 52.54 52.52 -49.98
C GLY A 216 53.20 52.67 -51.36
N LYS A 217 52.50 52.21 -52.38
CA LYS A 217 52.91 52.31 -53.80
C LYS A 217 52.37 53.57 -54.46
N THR A 218 51.23 54.09 -53.99
CA THR A 218 50.50 55.21 -54.62
C THR A 218 50.68 56.55 -53.91
N GLY A 219 51.28 56.55 -52.71
CA GLY A 219 51.40 57.73 -51.88
C GLY A 219 52.62 58.60 -52.12
N PHE A 220 52.46 59.90 -51.93
CA PHE A 220 53.51 60.90 -52.11
C PHE A 220 53.36 62.06 -51.12
N SER A 221 54.45 62.82 -50.94
CA SER A 221 54.52 63.95 -50.02
C SER A 221 54.44 65.31 -50.73
N ILE A 222 54.01 66.34 -50.01
CA ILE A 222 53.85 67.72 -50.47
C ILE A 222 54.43 68.62 -49.36
N LEU A 223 55.16 69.66 -49.73
CA LEU A 223 55.63 70.71 -48.81
C LEU A 223 55.11 72.07 -49.28
N ALA A 224 54.58 72.87 -48.36
CA ALA A 224 54.13 74.23 -48.63
C ALA A 224 54.69 75.23 -47.61
N SER A 225 54.98 76.45 -48.06
CA SER A 225 55.43 77.55 -47.20
C SER A 225 54.30 78.06 -46.30
N GLN A 226 54.63 78.98 -45.38
CA GLN A 226 53.64 79.66 -44.54
C GLN A 226 52.61 80.46 -45.35
N THR A 227 52.96 80.90 -46.56
CA THR A 227 52.09 81.63 -47.48
C THR A 227 51.37 80.72 -48.49
N GLY A 228 51.53 79.40 -48.34
CA GLY A 228 50.93 78.37 -49.19
C GLY A 228 51.65 78.12 -50.51
N ASP A 229 52.83 78.71 -50.73
CA ASP A 229 53.62 78.45 -51.94
C ASP A 229 54.15 77.02 -51.92
N ILE A 230 54.00 76.28 -53.02
CA ILE A 230 54.44 74.89 -53.08
C ILE A 230 55.97 74.84 -53.11
N LEU A 231 56.55 74.27 -52.06
CA LEU A 231 57.98 74.12 -51.87
C LEU A 231 58.49 72.75 -52.35
N TYR A 232 57.62 71.73 -52.29
CA TYR A 232 57.88 70.41 -52.87
C TYR A 232 56.59 69.76 -53.34
N HIS A 233 56.62 69.19 -54.54
CA HIS A 233 55.57 68.34 -55.08
C HIS A 233 56.19 67.37 -56.10
N PRO A 234 55.68 66.13 -56.27
CA PRO A 234 56.21 65.20 -57.28
C PRO A 234 56.12 65.71 -58.72
N ASP A 235 55.16 66.60 -58.97
CA ASP A 235 55.07 67.41 -60.19
C ASP A 235 55.88 68.69 -60.02
N GLU A 236 57.10 68.69 -60.55
CA GLU A 236 58.05 69.80 -60.48
C GLU A 236 57.54 71.09 -61.14
N THR A 237 56.52 71.00 -62.01
CA THR A 237 55.95 72.18 -62.66
C THR A 237 55.22 73.13 -61.71
N LYS A 238 54.88 72.65 -60.50
CA LYS A 238 54.11 73.40 -59.50
C LYS A 238 54.97 74.15 -58.47
N ILE A 239 56.22 73.73 -58.30
CA ILE A 239 57.13 74.26 -57.27
C ILE A 239 57.37 75.75 -57.53
N LEU A 240 57.06 76.59 -56.52
CA LEU A 240 57.18 78.06 -56.52
C LEU A 240 56.38 78.79 -57.61
N LYS A 241 55.49 78.10 -58.31
CA LYS A 241 54.62 78.65 -59.37
C LYS A 241 53.15 78.62 -59.02
N GLU A 242 52.76 77.69 -58.15
CA GLU A 242 51.38 77.52 -57.68
C GLU A 242 51.32 77.62 -56.15
N LYS A 243 50.17 78.09 -55.66
CA LYS A 243 49.82 78.03 -54.24
C LYS A 243 48.95 76.80 -53.97
N LEU A 244 49.29 76.04 -52.93
CA LEU A 244 48.54 74.86 -52.51
C LEU A 244 47.09 75.22 -52.14
N THR A 245 46.87 76.40 -51.56
CA THR A 245 45.54 76.94 -51.19
C THR A 245 44.65 77.24 -52.39
N GLU A 246 45.23 77.45 -53.57
CA GLU A 246 44.49 77.72 -54.82
C GLU A 246 44.23 76.46 -55.65
N SER A 247 44.68 75.29 -55.16
CA SER A 247 44.47 74.01 -55.84
C SER A 247 42.98 73.65 -55.91
N PRO A 248 42.50 73.08 -57.04
CA PRO A 248 41.08 72.74 -57.20
C PRO A 248 40.62 71.62 -56.27
N GLY A 249 39.36 71.68 -55.86
CA GLY A 249 38.71 70.60 -55.12
C GLY A 249 39.09 70.53 -53.64
N ASP A 250 39.13 69.32 -53.10
CA ASP A 250 39.39 69.10 -51.67
C ASP A 250 40.85 69.33 -51.30
N LEU A 251 41.78 69.22 -52.25
CA LEU A 251 43.20 69.49 -52.02
C LEU A 251 43.47 70.94 -51.61
N GLY A 252 42.79 71.91 -52.22
CA GLY A 252 42.90 73.32 -51.82
C GLY A 252 42.35 73.58 -50.41
N LYS A 253 41.28 72.88 -50.01
CA LYS A 253 40.73 72.97 -48.65
C LYS A 253 41.69 72.40 -47.61
N VAL A 254 42.34 71.28 -47.93
CA VAL A 254 43.39 70.71 -47.07
C VAL A 254 44.62 71.62 -47.05
N GLY A 255 44.98 72.20 -48.19
CA GLY A 255 46.03 73.23 -48.29
C GLY A 255 45.77 74.44 -47.40
N GLN A 256 44.51 74.89 -47.26
CA GLN A 256 44.16 75.96 -46.34
C GLN A 256 44.38 75.54 -44.88
N LYS A 257 43.97 74.33 -44.50
CA LYS A 257 44.18 73.80 -43.13
C LYS A 257 45.67 73.65 -42.80
N MET A 258 46.46 73.24 -43.79
CA MET A 258 47.92 73.18 -43.71
C MET A 258 48.54 74.55 -43.45
N VAL A 259 48.10 75.59 -44.16
CA VAL A 259 48.57 76.98 -43.92
C VAL A 259 48.07 77.54 -42.58
N ASP A 260 46.88 77.16 -42.14
CA ASP A 260 46.30 77.56 -40.85
C ASP A 260 46.97 76.87 -39.64
N GLY A 261 47.98 76.03 -39.86
CA GLY A 261 48.72 75.34 -38.79
C GLY A 261 48.02 74.12 -38.21
N GLN A 262 47.03 73.55 -38.91
CA GLN A 262 46.31 72.37 -38.44
C GLN A 262 47.06 71.08 -38.79
N SER A 263 46.76 70.03 -38.03
CA SER A 263 47.22 68.67 -38.28
C SER A 263 46.04 67.71 -38.26
N GLY A 264 46.05 66.70 -39.13
CA GLY A 264 44.98 65.71 -39.19
C GLY A 264 45.09 64.77 -40.37
N VAL A 265 44.13 63.87 -40.49
CA VAL A 265 43.98 62.95 -41.63
C VAL A 265 42.57 63.07 -42.18
N GLU A 266 42.48 63.26 -43.49
CA GLU A 266 41.19 63.38 -44.18
C GLU A 266 41.17 62.57 -45.45
N LEU A 267 39.99 62.07 -45.81
CA LEU A 267 39.74 61.48 -47.11
C LEU A 267 39.33 62.59 -48.08
N MET A 268 40.17 62.81 -49.08
CA MET A 268 39.98 63.84 -50.11
C MET A 268 39.76 63.20 -51.49
N GLN A 269 39.18 63.97 -52.39
CA GLN A 269 39.20 63.65 -53.81
C GLN A 269 40.24 64.51 -54.53
N ASP A 270 41.21 63.84 -55.16
CA ASP A 270 42.31 64.46 -55.88
C ASP A 270 42.35 63.92 -57.32
N ASN A 271 42.10 64.79 -58.29
CA ASN A 271 42.05 64.48 -59.72
C ASN A 271 41.21 63.23 -60.10
N GLY A 272 40.08 63.03 -59.41
CA GLY A 272 39.14 61.92 -59.65
C GLY A 272 39.42 60.65 -58.83
N GLU A 273 40.54 60.58 -58.12
CA GLU A 273 40.90 59.47 -57.23
C GLU A 273 40.60 59.83 -55.76
N ARG A 274 40.06 58.88 -54.99
CA ARG A 274 39.85 59.07 -53.54
C ARG A 274 41.14 58.73 -52.81
N ARG A 275 41.69 59.70 -52.09
CA ARG A 275 42.97 59.59 -51.40
C ARG A 275 42.85 60.04 -49.95
N TYR A 276 43.45 59.29 -49.04
CA TYR A 276 43.66 59.79 -47.69
C TYR A 276 44.89 60.70 -47.70
N ILE A 277 44.78 61.87 -47.08
CA ILE A 277 45.90 62.80 -46.86
C ILE A 277 46.06 63.03 -45.36
N GLY A 278 47.25 62.72 -44.85
CA GLY A 278 47.71 63.24 -43.58
C GLY A 278 48.38 64.59 -43.80
N TYR A 279 48.21 65.54 -42.89
CA TYR A 279 48.88 66.82 -42.95
C TYR A 279 49.29 67.30 -41.56
N ALA A 280 50.38 68.05 -41.48
CA ALA A 280 50.90 68.65 -40.25
C ALA A 280 51.79 69.87 -40.56
N THR A 281 51.97 70.77 -39.60
CA THR A 281 52.71 72.03 -39.77
C THR A 281 53.85 72.17 -38.76
N SER A 282 55.01 72.65 -39.22
CA SER A 282 56.19 72.97 -38.43
C SER A 282 55.97 74.24 -37.61
N GLU A 283 56.22 74.17 -36.30
CA GLU A 283 56.16 75.35 -35.42
C GLU A 283 57.39 76.27 -35.58
N ASP A 284 58.53 75.72 -36.01
CA ASP A 284 59.80 76.46 -36.12
C ASP A 284 59.90 77.28 -37.43
N THR A 285 59.36 76.76 -38.54
CA THR A 285 59.40 77.41 -39.88
C THR A 285 58.05 77.92 -40.37
N GLY A 286 56.94 77.41 -39.83
CA GLY A 286 55.60 77.67 -40.35
C GLY A 286 55.27 76.93 -41.65
N TRP A 287 56.16 76.05 -42.13
CA TRP A 287 55.93 75.26 -43.33
C TRP A 287 55.11 74.00 -43.02
N SER A 288 54.29 73.57 -43.97
CA SER A 288 53.35 72.47 -43.81
C SER A 288 53.63 71.32 -44.75
N VAL A 289 53.44 70.11 -44.24
CA VAL A 289 53.71 68.85 -44.92
C VAL A 289 52.40 68.08 -45.12
N GLY A 290 52.17 67.60 -46.33
CA GLY A 290 51.11 66.66 -46.66
C GLY A 290 51.68 65.32 -47.11
N LEU A 291 51.04 64.20 -46.76
CA LEU A 291 51.37 62.85 -47.23
C LEU A 291 50.09 62.13 -47.65
N THR A 292 50.06 61.58 -48.86
CA THR A 292 48.85 60.98 -49.44
C THR A 292 48.96 59.46 -49.62
N ILE A 293 47.84 58.74 -49.75
CA ILE A 293 47.73 57.34 -50.25
C ILE A 293 46.34 57.09 -50.87
N SER A 294 46.24 56.23 -51.89
CA SER A 294 44.96 55.86 -52.53
C SER A 294 44.07 54.97 -51.67
N GLU A 295 42.76 55.25 -51.64
CA GLU A 295 41.75 54.40 -50.97
C GLU A 295 41.73 52.97 -51.54
N ASP A 296 41.96 52.82 -52.84
CA ASP A 296 41.96 51.52 -53.50
C ASP A 296 43.14 50.63 -53.04
N GLU A 297 44.30 51.23 -52.75
CA GLU A 297 45.45 50.51 -52.18
C GLU A 297 45.17 50.08 -50.72
N VAL A 298 44.52 50.94 -49.93
CA VAL A 298 44.08 50.61 -48.56
C VAL A 298 43.11 49.42 -48.56
N LEU A 299 42.20 49.35 -49.54
CA LEU A 299 41.19 48.30 -49.64
C LEU A 299 41.65 47.06 -50.41
N GLU A 300 42.80 47.08 -51.09
CA GLU A 300 43.31 45.94 -51.86
C GLU A 300 43.52 44.69 -50.98
N GLN A 301 43.94 44.88 -49.73
CA GLN A 301 44.14 43.80 -48.75
C GLN A 301 42.83 43.06 -48.39
N LEU A 302 41.66 43.72 -48.48
CA LEU A 302 40.36 43.10 -48.21
C LEU A 302 39.94 42.08 -49.29
N LYS A 303 40.35 42.28 -50.55
CA LYS A 303 39.97 41.42 -51.68
C LYS A 303 40.59 40.01 -51.57
N GLY A 304 41.81 39.92 -51.03
CA GLY A 304 42.46 38.63 -50.78
C GLY A 304 41.80 37.83 -49.65
N MET A 305 41.36 38.51 -48.59
CA MET A 305 40.79 37.87 -47.41
C MET A 305 39.37 37.34 -47.65
N THR A 306 38.53 38.07 -48.39
CA THR A 306 37.15 37.63 -48.72
C THR A 306 37.12 36.31 -49.49
N ARG A 307 38.06 36.11 -50.42
CA ARG A 307 38.20 34.84 -51.15
C ARG A 307 38.57 33.68 -50.24
N MET A 308 39.42 33.91 -49.24
CA MET A 308 39.84 32.86 -48.30
C MET A 308 38.71 32.46 -47.35
N THR A 309 37.89 33.42 -46.89
CA THR A 309 36.73 33.17 -46.00
C THR A 309 35.63 32.37 -46.71
N LEU A 310 35.37 32.64 -47.99
CA LEU A 310 34.35 31.92 -48.76
C LEU A 310 34.69 30.42 -48.92
N ILE A 311 35.97 30.09 -49.15
CA ILE A 311 36.44 28.71 -49.28
C ILE A 311 36.34 27.96 -47.95
N SER A 312 36.72 28.60 -46.84
CA SER A 312 36.62 27.99 -45.50
C SER A 312 35.17 27.73 -45.10
N PHE A 313 34.25 28.61 -45.48
CA PHE A 313 32.81 28.44 -45.21
C PHE A 313 32.20 27.22 -45.92
N ILE A 314 32.52 27.02 -47.21
CA ILE A 314 32.06 25.86 -47.98
C ILE A 314 32.63 24.55 -47.41
N ALA A 315 33.93 24.54 -47.07
CA ALA A 315 34.58 23.37 -46.48
C ALA A 315 33.99 22.99 -45.11
N ALA A 316 33.75 23.98 -44.24
CA ALA A 316 33.15 23.75 -42.92
C ALA A 316 31.74 23.18 -43.02
N THR A 317 30.94 23.65 -43.99
CA THR A 317 29.56 23.18 -44.21
C THR A 317 29.52 21.71 -44.63
N LEU A 318 30.39 21.29 -45.55
CA LEU A 318 30.48 19.88 -45.99
C LEU A 318 30.92 18.95 -44.84
N LEU A 319 31.86 19.38 -44.01
CA LEU A 319 32.36 18.62 -42.86
C LEU A 319 31.27 18.44 -41.79
N LEU A 320 30.46 19.47 -41.55
CA LEU A 320 29.34 19.45 -40.61
C LEU A 320 28.22 18.49 -41.04
N VAL A 321 27.87 18.49 -42.33
CA VAL A 321 26.87 17.57 -42.88
C VAL A 321 27.34 16.11 -42.73
N ALA A 322 28.61 15.83 -43.01
CA ALA A 322 29.18 14.49 -42.83
C ALA A 322 29.19 14.05 -41.36
N CYS A 323 29.58 14.93 -40.44
CA CYS A 323 29.61 14.65 -39.00
C CYS A 323 28.20 14.38 -38.44
N CYS A 324 27.22 15.18 -38.85
CA CYS A 324 25.82 15.01 -38.44
C CYS A 324 25.24 13.67 -38.94
N TYR A 325 25.53 13.30 -40.19
CA TYR A 325 25.08 12.02 -40.75
C TYR A 325 25.66 10.80 -40.02
N VAL A 326 26.95 10.82 -39.69
CA VAL A 326 27.62 9.71 -38.99
C VAL A 326 27.12 9.57 -37.54
N THR A 327 26.97 10.69 -36.82
CA THR A 327 26.51 10.69 -35.41
C THR A 327 25.06 10.26 -35.28
N LEU A 328 24.15 10.74 -36.14
CA LEU A 328 22.75 10.27 -36.16
C LEU A 328 22.65 8.76 -36.44
N ARG A 329 23.42 8.26 -37.42
CA ARG A 329 23.40 6.84 -37.79
C ARG A 329 23.94 5.95 -36.67
N TYR A 330 24.90 6.42 -35.90
CA TYR A 330 25.46 5.70 -34.75
C TYR A 330 24.48 5.67 -33.57
N LEU A 331 23.88 6.81 -33.19
CA LEU A 331 22.96 6.92 -32.05
C LEU A 331 21.63 6.19 -32.27
N LEU A 332 21.11 6.18 -33.49
CA LEU A 332 19.78 5.61 -33.80
C LEU A 332 19.81 4.12 -34.16
N ARG A 333 20.99 3.49 -34.24
CA ARG A 333 21.16 2.07 -34.63
C ARG A 333 20.47 1.09 -33.68
N SER A 334 20.27 1.46 -32.42
CA SER A 334 19.72 0.60 -31.37
C SER A 334 18.20 0.69 -31.21
N ILE A 335 17.56 1.74 -31.73
CA ILE A 335 16.10 1.96 -31.59
C ILE A 335 15.26 0.88 -32.28
N PRO A 336 15.55 0.45 -33.53
CA PRO A 336 14.77 -0.62 -34.19
C PRO A 336 14.84 -1.96 -33.45
N LYS A 337 15.98 -2.26 -32.81
CA LYS A 337 16.15 -3.47 -31.99
C LYS A 337 15.31 -3.41 -30.71
N LEU A 338 15.20 -2.24 -30.11
CA LEU A 338 14.43 -2.01 -28.88
C LEU A 338 12.92 -2.07 -29.17
N LEU A 339 12.47 -1.47 -30.27
CA LEU A 339 11.10 -1.60 -30.78
C LEU A 339 10.73 -3.05 -31.13
N GLY A 340 11.66 -3.81 -31.71
CA GLY A 340 11.43 -5.23 -32.00
C GLY A 340 11.16 -6.06 -30.74
N LYS A 341 11.88 -5.79 -29.64
CA LYS A 341 11.66 -6.48 -28.36
C LYS A 341 10.37 -6.04 -27.66
N ILE A 342 10.02 -4.74 -27.74
CA ILE A 342 8.73 -4.26 -27.23
C ILE A 342 7.56 -4.92 -27.97
N LYS A 343 7.68 -5.16 -29.27
CA LYS A 343 6.66 -5.84 -30.07
C LYS A 343 6.47 -7.31 -29.70
N LEU A 344 7.51 -7.98 -29.20
CA LEU A 344 7.41 -9.33 -28.63
C LEU A 344 6.65 -9.32 -27.30
N ILE A 345 6.89 -8.32 -26.44
CA ILE A 345 6.13 -8.11 -25.18
C ILE A 345 4.65 -7.85 -25.46
N GLU A 346 4.33 -7.04 -26.48
CA GLU A 346 2.95 -6.79 -26.93
C GLU A 346 2.21 -8.08 -27.32
N GLN A 347 2.94 -9.07 -27.82
CA GLN A 347 2.43 -10.39 -28.21
C GLN A 347 2.40 -11.40 -27.05
N GLY A 348 2.73 -10.96 -25.83
CA GLY A 348 2.74 -11.80 -24.64
C GLY A 348 4.06 -12.54 -24.37
N ASP A 349 5.13 -12.32 -25.15
CA ASP A 349 6.44 -12.93 -24.91
C ASP A 349 7.27 -12.10 -23.91
N LEU A 350 7.27 -12.55 -22.65
CA LEU A 350 7.99 -11.95 -21.53
C LEU A 350 9.37 -12.60 -21.30
N THR A 351 9.79 -13.53 -22.15
CA THR A 351 11.15 -14.13 -22.08
C THR A 351 12.23 -13.21 -22.66
N VAL A 352 11.83 -12.02 -23.13
CA VAL A 352 12.73 -11.07 -23.78
C VAL A 352 13.73 -10.43 -22.81
N SER A 353 15.02 -10.54 -23.14
CA SER A 353 16.11 -9.89 -22.40
C SER A 353 16.56 -8.62 -23.11
N PHE A 354 16.71 -7.50 -22.41
CA PHE A 354 17.32 -6.28 -22.94
C PHE A 354 18.83 -6.28 -22.60
N ASP A 355 19.70 -6.48 -23.59
CA ASP A 355 21.16 -6.49 -23.39
C ASP A 355 21.66 -5.05 -23.16
N VAL A 356 21.98 -4.72 -21.91
CA VAL A 356 22.31 -3.35 -21.46
C VAL A 356 23.81 -3.09 -21.59
N LYS A 357 24.27 -2.77 -22.80
CA LYS A 357 25.67 -2.35 -23.02
C LYS A 357 25.87 -0.84 -23.12
N SER A 358 24.78 -0.07 -23.17
CA SER A 358 24.83 1.38 -23.30
C SER A 358 24.56 2.09 -21.97
N THR A 359 25.30 3.15 -21.68
CA THR A 359 25.14 3.99 -20.47
C THR A 359 24.29 5.23 -20.70
N ASN A 360 23.87 5.48 -21.93
CA ASN A 360 23.05 6.64 -22.32
C ASN A 360 21.54 6.39 -22.08
N GLU A 361 20.70 7.29 -22.59
CA GLU A 361 19.23 7.27 -22.46
C GLU A 361 18.62 5.96 -23.01
N ILE A 362 19.20 5.39 -24.07
CA ILE A 362 18.77 4.09 -24.62
C ILE A 362 19.07 2.96 -23.62
N GLY A 363 20.20 3.05 -22.91
CA GLY A 363 20.53 2.16 -21.80
C GLY A 363 19.55 2.26 -20.63
N GLN A 364 19.12 3.47 -20.28
CA GLN A 364 18.11 3.70 -19.24
C GLN A 364 16.75 3.12 -19.63
N ILE A 365 16.32 3.30 -20.89
CA ILE A 365 15.07 2.72 -21.42
C ILE A 365 15.14 1.19 -21.41
N SER A 366 16.25 0.59 -21.85
CA SER A 366 16.45 -0.88 -21.78
C SER A 366 16.35 -1.40 -20.34
N ARG A 367 16.97 -0.74 -19.35
CA ARG A 367 16.87 -1.12 -17.94
C ARG A 367 15.45 -0.99 -17.39
N GLY A 368 14.77 0.13 -17.69
CA GLY A 368 13.39 0.35 -17.30
C GLY A 368 12.45 -0.71 -17.87
N MET A 369 12.62 -1.07 -19.16
CA MET A 369 11.84 -2.12 -19.79
C MET A 369 12.17 -3.52 -19.24
N SER A 370 13.44 -3.84 -18.97
CA SER A 370 13.79 -5.11 -18.31
C SER A 370 13.14 -5.24 -16.93
N ASN A 371 13.18 -4.19 -16.11
CA ASN A 371 12.52 -4.20 -14.80
C ASN A 371 11.01 -4.32 -14.91
N MET A 372 10.39 -3.69 -15.92
CA MET A 372 8.96 -3.82 -16.18
C MET A 372 8.59 -5.27 -16.56
N VAL A 373 9.33 -5.88 -17.49
CA VAL A 373 9.13 -7.29 -17.87
C VAL A 373 9.28 -8.21 -16.66
N GLN A 374 10.30 -8.01 -15.84
CA GLN A 374 10.54 -8.82 -14.63
C GLN A 374 9.38 -8.70 -13.62
N LYS A 375 8.82 -7.49 -13.43
CA LYS A 375 7.67 -7.27 -12.55
C LYS A 375 6.38 -7.87 -13.13
N ILE A 376 6.15 -7.77 -14.43
CA ILE A 376 4.98 -8.39 -15.09
C ILE A 376 5.09 -9.91 -14.99
N ASN A 377 6.26 -10.48 -15.26
CA ASN A 377 6.54 -11.90 -15.14
C ASN A 377 6.28 -12.41 -13.70
N GLY A 378 6.78 -11.69 -12.69
CA GLY A 378 6.49 -11.99 -11.28
C GLY A 378 5.00 -11.87 -10.90
N MET A 379 4.26 -10.88 -11.44
CA MET A 379 2.81 -10.77 -11.24
C MET A 379 2.06 -11.94 -11.88
N ILE A 380 2.40 -12.31 -13.11
CA ILE A 380 1.80 -13.46 -13.80
C ILE A 380 2.05 -14.75 -13.01
N GLY A 381 3.27 -14.95 -12.49
CA GLY A 381 3.58 -16.07 -11.60
C GLY A 381 2.70 -16.10 -10.34
N MET A 382 2.57 -14.98 -9.63
CA MET A 382 1.73 -14.89 -8.43
C MET A 382 0.23 -15.14 -8.72
N VAL A 383 -0.29 -14.63 -9.85
CA VAL A 383 -1.69 -14.84 -10.25
C VAL A 383 -1.90 -16.30 -10.67
N ALA A 384 -0.94 -16.92 -11.37
CA ALA A 384 -1.00 -18.34 -11.74
C ALA A 384 -1.00 -19.26 -10.52
N ASP A 385 -0.13 -18.99 -9.54
CA ASP A 385 -0.10 -19.72 -8.26
C ASP A 385 -1.42 -19.53 -7.49
N SER A 386 -1.95 -18.30 -7.44
CA SER A 386 -3.24 -18.01 -6.80
C SER A 386 -4.40 -18.72 -7.48
N ALA A 387 -4.40 -18.80 -8.81
CA ALA A 387 -5.39 -19.57 -9.57
C ALA A 387 -5.29 -21.06 -9.23
N ASN A 388 -4.08 -21.63 -9.20
CA ASN A 388 -3.86 -23.03 -8.81
C ASN A 388 -4.41 -23.34 -7.41
N VAL A 389 -4.07 -22.51 -6.42
CA VAL A 389 -4.59 -22.64 -5.05
C VAL A 389 -6.12 -22.52 -5.04
N LEU A 390 -6.70 -21.55 -5.74
CA LEU A 390 -8.16 -21.40 -5.83
C LEU A 390 -8.84 -22.61 -6.46
N ASN A 391 -8.26 -23.21 -7.50
CA ASN A 391 -8.78 -24.41 -8.14
C ASN A 391 -8.73 -25.61 -7.17
N GLN A 392 -7.60 -25.80 -6.48
CA GLN A 392 -7.44 -26.87 -5.50
C GLN A 392 -8.43 -26.71 -4.33
N SER A 393 -8.54 -25.51 -3.75
CA SER A 393 -9.50 -25.23 -2.67
C SER A 393 -10.95 -25.42 -3.12
N SER A 394 -11.26 -25.10 -4.38
CA SER A 394 -12.59 -25.34 -4.94
C SER A 394 -12.91 -26.83 -5.05
N GLN A 395 -11.95 -27.66 -5.47
CA GLN A 395 -12.11 -29.12 -5.53
C GLN A 395 -12.20 -29.77 -4.15
N GLU A 396 -11.43 -29.27 -3.18
CA GLU A 396 -11.55 -29.67 -1.78
C GLU A 396 -12.92 -29.33 -1.22
N LEU A 397 -13.43 -28.11 -1.45
CA LEU A 397 -14.78 -27.71 -1.06
C LEU A 397 -15.86 -28.58 -1.72
N GLN A 398 -15.70 -28.96 -2.99
CA GLN A 398 -16.64 -29.84 -3.69
C GLN A 398 -16.69 -31.24 -3.04
N THR A 399 -15.53 -31.75 -2.64
CA THR A 399 -15.40 -33.04 -1.94
C THR A 399 -16.02 -32.97 -0.53
N ILE A 400 -15.74 -31.90 0.21
CA ILE A 400 -16.32 -31.67 1.55
C ILE A 400 -17.84 -31.55 1.44
N SER A 401 -18.34 -30.78 0.48
CA SER A 401 -19.77 -30.57 0.26
C SER A 401 -20.48 -31.89 -0.07
N ALA A 402 -19.90 -32.71 -0.94
CA ALA A 402 -20.43 -34.03 -1.25
C ALA A 402 -20.48 -34.94 -0.01
N LYS A 403 -19.42 -34.93 0.81
CA LYS A 403 -19.37 -35.71 2.05
C LYS A 403 -20.41 -35.22 3.08
N THR A 404 -20.53 -33.91 3.24
CA THR A 404 -21.54 -33.31 4.11
C THR A 404 -22.94 -33.65 3.64
N ALA A 405 -23.23 -33.60 2.33
CA ALA A 405 -24.53 -34.00 1.78
C ALA A 405 -24.90 -35.45 2.15
N VAL A 406 -23.94 -36.39 2.07
CA VAL A 406 -24.14 -37.79 2.50
C VAL A 406 -24.48 -37.86 4.00
N THR A 407 -23.71 -37.19 4.85
CA THR A 407 -23.96 -37.15 6.30
C THR A 407 -25.32 -36.53 6.64
N MET A 408 -25.74 -35.52 5.89
CA MET A 408 -27.05 -34.89 6.08
C MET A 408 -28.18 -35.81 5.65
N ASN A 409 -28.00 -36.60 4.59
CA ASN A 409 -28.96 -37.65 4.21
C ASN A 409 -29.06 -38.78 5.26
N ASP A 410 -27.93 -39.19 5.83
CA ASP A 410 -27.90 -40.14 6.95
C ASP A 410 -28.64 -39.56 8.17
N THR A 411 -28.43 -38.27 8.45
CA THR A 411 -29.14 -37.54 9.52
C THR A 411 -30.64 -37.49 9.26
N ALA A 412 -31.07 -37.20 8.04
CA ALA A 412 -32.49 -37.22 7.65
C ALA A 412 -33.12 -38.62 7.80
N THR A 413 -32.35 -39.67 7.51
CA THR A 413 -32.78 -41.06 7.71
C THR A 413 -32.97 -41.36 9.20
N ALA A 414 -32.00 -41.00 10.04
CA ALA A 414 -32.09 -41.17 11.50
C ALA A 414 -33.27 -40.38 12.10
N ILE A 415 -33.54 -39.17 11.62
CA ILE A 415 -34.70 -38.37 12.05
C ILE A 415 -36.01 -39.05 11.70
N ASN A 416 -36.13 -39.65 10.50
CA ASN A 416 -37.31 -40.44 10.14
C ASN A 416 -37.49 -41.67 11.03
N GLU A 417 -36.40 -42.35 11.41
CA GLU A 417 -36.45 -43.46 12.37
C GLU A 417 -36.93 -42.99 13.75
N ILE A 418 -36.46 -41.83 14.23
CA ILE A 418 -36.93 -41.22 15.47
C ILE A 418 -38.41 -40.84 15.38
N ALA A 419 -38.86 -40.27 14.26
CA ALA A 419 -40.26 -39.93 14.05
C ALA A 419 -41.16 -41.17 14.13
N ASN A 420 -40.76 -42.25 13.47
CA ASN A 420 -41.48 -43.53 13.53
C ASN A 420 -41.49 -44.13 14.94
N ALA A 421 -40.36 -44.08 15.66
CA ALA A 421 -40.28 -44.55 17.04
C ALA A 421 -41.17 -43.71 17.99
N THR A 422 -41.23 -42.40 17.77
CA THR A 422 -42.07 -41.48 18.55
C THR A 422 -43.56 -41.75 18.31
N ASN A 423 -43.96 -42.00 17.06
CA ASN A 423 -45.33 -42.41 16.72
C ASN A 423 -45.69 -43.75 17.38
N TYR A 424 -44.79 -44.72 17.31
CA TYR A 424 -44.98 -46.02 17.96
C TYR A 424 -45.11 -45.89 19.48
N GLN A 425 -44.29 -45.03 20.10
CA GLN A 425 -44.37 -44.73 21.54
C GLN A 425 -45.71 -44.09 21.92
N SER A 426 -46.25 -43.20 21.08
CA SER A 426 -47.56 -42.59 21.30
C SER A 426 -48.68 -43.65 21.30
N GLU A 427 -48.68 -44.55 20.32
CA GLU A 427 -49.66 -45.63 20.21
C GLU A 427 -49.58 -46.59 21.42
N GLU A 428 -48.37 -47.01 21.81
CA GLU A 428 -48.16 -47.87 22.98
C GLU A 428 -48.59 -47.18 24.28
N THR A 429 -48.33 -45.88 24.42
CA THR A 429 -48.74 -45.09 25.60
C THR A 429 -50.26 -45.07 25.74
N GLU A 430 -50.98 -44.83 24.64
CA GLU A 430 -52.45 -44.89 24.60
C GLU A 430 -52.97 -46.28 24.96
N GLN A 431 -52.36 -47.35 24.43
CA GLN A 431 -52.75 -48.72 24.79
C GLN A 431 -52.53 -49.02 26.28
N ILE A 432 -51.43 -48.55 26.87
CA ILE A 432 -51.16 -48.73 28.31
C ILE A 432 -52.18 -47.93 29.14
N PHE A 433 -52.55 -46.73 28.70
CA PHE A 433 -53.57 -45.92 29.35
C PHE A 433 -54.92 -46.64 29.39
N GLN A 434 -55.38 -47.20 28.26
CA GLN A 434 -56.62 -47.98 28.20
C GLN A 434 -56.59 -49.23 29.09
N LYS A 435 -55.47 -49.97 29.10
CA LYS A 435 -55.27 -51.13 29.98
C LYS A 435 -55.29 -50.74 31.46
N THR A 436 -54.73 -49.58 31.80
CA THR A 436 -54.73 -49.04 33.17
C THR A 436 -56.14 -48.63 33.60
N GLY A 437 -56.95 -48.09 32.68
CA GLY A 437 -58.38 -47.85 32.91
C GLY A 437 -59.14 -49.14 33.22
N THR A 438 -58.89 -50.20 32.44
CA THR A 438 -59.48 -51.54 32.70
C THR A 438 -59.05 -52.10 34.05
N LEU A 439 -57.77 -51.94 34.41
CA LEU A 439 -57.25 -52.33 35.72
C LEU A 439 -57.97 -51.60 36.87
N SER A 440 -58.32 -50.32 36.69
CA SER A 440 -59.09 -49.56 37.68
C SER A 440 -60.43 -50.23 37.98
N ALA A 441 -61.18 -50.58 36.94
CA ALA A 441 -62.48 -51.24 37.10
C ALA A 441 -62.36 -52.60 37.81
N GLN A 442 -61.30 -53.36 37.51
CA GLN A 442 -61.04 -54.64 38.18
C GLN A 442 -60.68 -54.48 39.67
N ILE A 443 -59.95 -53.43 40.05
CA ILE A 443 -59.65 -53.13 41.45
C ILE A 443 -60.93 -52.78 42.22
N ASP A 444 -61.80 -51.97 41.62
CA ASP A 444 -63.10 -51.61 42.22
C ASP A 444 -63.98 -52.84 42.40
N GLU A 445 -64.02 -53.74 41.41
CA GLU A 445 -64.71 -55.03 41.49
C GLU A 445 -64.18 -55.89 42.63
N ILE A 446 -62.85 -56.06 42.74
CA ILE A 446 -62.20 -56.80 43.84
C ILE A 446 -62.55 -56.20 45.20
N SER A 447 -62.58 -54.86 45.31
CA SER A 447 -62.93 -54.17 46.56
C SER A 447 -64.37 -54.45 46.97
N ASN A 448 -65.31 -54.40 46.02
CA ASN A 448 -66.72 -54.70 46.26
C ASN A 448 -66.96 -56.17 46.63
N GLU A 449 -66.35 -57.11 45.90
CA GLU A 449 -66.41 -58.54 46.20
C GLU A 449 -65.80 -58.85 47.57
N THR A 450 -64.67 -58.20 47.91
CA THR A 450 -64.03 -58.35 49.21
C THR A 450 -64.97 -57.95 50.35
N LYS A 451 -65.67 -56.83 50.19
CA LYS A 451 -66.65 -56.34 51.15
C LYS A 451 -67.87 -57.26 51.25
N ALA A 452 -68.34 -57.81 50.14
CA ALA A 452 -69.44 -58.77 50.12
C ALA A 452 -69.08 -60.05 50.89
N VAL A 453 -67.88 -60.62 50.65
CA VAL A 453 -67.39 -61.80 51.37
C VAL A 453 -67.20 -61.52 52.86
N GLU A 454 -66.70 -60.34 53.24
CA GLU A 454 -66.59 -59.95 54.65
C GLU A 454 -67.96 -59.91 55.36
N GLN A 455 -68.98 -59.37 54.70
CA GLN A 455 -70.36 -59.36 55.22
C GLN A 455 -70.93 -60.78 55.35
N MET A 456 -70.69 -61.65 54.36
CA MET A 456 -71.11 -63.06 54.40
C MET A 456 -70.41 -63.84 55.51
N ALA A 457 -69.11 -63.61 55.70
CA ALA A 457 -68.32 -64.22 56.77
C ALA A 457 -68.84 -63.79 58.15
N GLN A 458 -69.13 -62.50 58.35
CA GLN A 458 -69.71 -62.00 59.60
C GLN A 458 -71.10 -62.61 59.87
N ALA A 459 -71.99 -62.65 58.87
CA ALA A 459 -73.30 -63.27 59.03
C ALA A 459 -73.21 -64.78 59.37
N SER A 460 -72.24 -65.47 58.77
CA SER A 460 -71.95 -66.88 59.05
C SER A 460 -71.38 -67.07 60.46
N ALA A 461 -70.56 -66.12 60.95
CA ALA A 461 -70.01 -66.16 62.30
C ALA A 461 -71.13 -66.00 63.33
N ASP A 462 -72.03 -65.04 63.11
CA ASP A 462 -73.22 -64.84 63.96
C ASP A 462 -74.16 -66.05 63.95
N GLN A 463 -74.26 -66.78 62.83
CA GLN A 463 -75.00 -68.04 62.75
C GLN A 463 -74.29 -69.19 63.48
N SER A 464 -72.96 -69.26 63.40
CA SER A 464 -72.15 -70.25 64.12
C SER A 464 -72.27 -70.08 65.63
N VAL A 465 -72.21 -68.84 66.13
CA VAL A 465 -72.42 -68.51 67.56
C VAL A 465 -73.79 -68.97 68.03
N ARG A 466 -74.86 -68.65 67.28
CA ARG A 466 -76.23 -69.14 67.59
C ARG A 466 -76.32 -70.66 67.55
N GLY A 467 -75.63 -71.31 66.61
CA GLY A 467 -75.54 -72.77 66.54
C GLY A 467 -74.89 -73.37 67.78
N LEU A 468 -73.81 -72.75 68.26
CA LEU A 468 -73.12 -73.15 69.49
C LEU A 468 -74.00 -73.00 70.73
N GLU A 469 -74.78 -71.92 70.84
CA GLU A 469 -75.77 -71.74 71.92
C GLU A 469 -76.80 -72.87 71.96
N VAL A 470 -77.33 -73.27 70.79
CA VAL A 470 -78.28 -74.38 70.67
C VAL A 470 -77.63 -75.71 71.05
N VAL A 471 -76.39 -75.94 70.63
CA VAL A 471 -75.64 -77.17 70.96
C VAL A 471 -75.32 -77.25 72.46
N GLU A 472 -74.99 -76.12 73.10
CA GLU A 472 -74.78 -76.05 74.54
C GLU A 472 -76.07 -76.40 75.31
N GLN A 473 -77.23 -75.91 74.83
CA GLN A 473 -78.52 -76.29 75.39
C GLN A 473 -78.82 -77.78 75.18
N LEU A 474 -78.51 -78.32 74.01
CA LEU A 474 -78.69 -79.75 73.72
C LEU A 474 -77.75 -80.63 74.56
N SER A 475 -76.53 -80.16 74.85
CA SER A 475 -75.58 -80.84 75.74
C SER A 475 -76.15 -80.98 77.14
N LYS A 476 -76.73 -79.90 77.67
CA LYS A 476 -77.45 -79.93 78.95
C LYS A 476 -78.62 -80.92 78.94
N TRP A 477 -79.46 -80.89 77.92
CA TRP A 477 -80.58 -81.85 77.80
C TRP A 477 -80.11 -83.30 77.64
N SER A 478 -79.00 -83.53 76.94
CA SER A 478 -78.42 -84.86 76.80
C SER A 478 -77.94 -85.38 78.15
N GLN A 479 -77.31 -84.53 78.97
CA GLN A 479 -76.91 -84.88 80.33
C GLN A 479 -78.14 -85.16 81.21
N ASP A 480 -79.14 -84.27 81.20
CA ASP A 480 -80.38 -84.45 81.96
C ASP A 480 -81.08 -85.77 81.59
N ASN A 481 -81.09 -86.15 80.30
CA ASN A 481 -81.65 -87.40 79.81
C ASN A 481 -80.83 -88.64 80.24
N GLN A 482 -79.50 -88.54 80.23
CA GLN A 482 -78.63 -89.60 80.73
C GLN A 482 -78.88 -89.84 82.22
N ASP A 483 -78.94 -88.78 83.02
CA ASP A 483 -79.21 -88.83 84.46
C ASP A 483 -80.59 -89.43 84.75
N ALA A 484 -81.64 -89.01 84.01
CA ALA A 484 -82.99 -89.55 84.14
C ALA A 484 -83.07 -91.05 83.77
N THR A 485 -82.36 -91.47 82.72
CA THR A 485 -82.31 -92.88 82.29
C THR A 485 -81.58 -93.74 83.31
N GLN A 486 -80.48 -93.21 83.89
CA GLN A 486 -79.74 -93.87 84.96
C GLN A 486 -80.60 -94.02 86.23
N ALA A 487 -81.35 -92.98 86.62
CA ALA A 487 -82.27 -93.04 87.74
C ALA A 487 -83.39 -94.07 87.52
N MET A 488 -83.93 -94.16 86.30
CA MET A 488 -84.91 -95.16 85.91
C MET A 488 -84.35 -96.59 86.01
N SER A 489 -83.09 -96.79 85.61
CA SER A 489 -82.38 -98.06 85.73
C SER A 489 -82.31 -98.52 87.19
N SER A 490 -81.97 -97.59 88.10
CA SER A 490 -81.93 -97.86 89.54
C SER A 490 -83.31 -98.24 90.08
N LEU A 491 -84.37 -97.52 89.69
CA LEU A 491 -85.73 -97.80 90.15
C LEU A 491 -86.23 -99.17 89.68
N ILE A 492 -85.94 -99.54 88.42
CA ILE A 492 -86.29 -100.86 87.88
C ILE A 492 -85.53 -101.97 88.62
N HIS A 493 -84.27 -101.72 88.97
CA HIS A 493 -83.49 -102.66 89.78
C HIS A 493 -84.10 -102.85 91.18
N ASP A 494 -84.54 -101.78 91.83
CA ASP A 494 -85.22 -101.86 93.14
C ASP A 494 -86.56 -102.62 93.05
N ILE A 495 -87.31 -102.46 91.95
CA ILE A 495 -88.53 -103.23 91.67
C ILE A 495 -88.20 -104.72 91.49
N ASP A 496 -87.11 -105.06 90.79
CA ASP A 496 -86.67 -106.45 90.62
C ASP A 496 -86.36 -107.12 91.97
N LEU A 497 -85.62 -106.42 92.83
CA LEU A 497 -85.31 -106.87 94.19
C LEU A 497 -86.58 -107.06 95.04
N SER A 498 -87.45 -106.05 95.06
CA SER A 498 -88.71 -106.10 95.81
C SER A 498 -89.63 -107.23 95.32
N ARG A 499 -89.69 -107.44 94.00
CA ARG A 499 -90.45 -108.54 93.38
C ARG A 499 -89.92 -109.91 93.84
N ASN A 500 -88.60 -110.08 93.91
CA ASN A 500 -87.97 -111.33 94.35
C ASN A 500 -88.28 -111.63 95.83
N GLU A 501 -88.26 -110.60 96.69
CA GLU A 501 -88.68 -110.73 98.09
C GLU A 501 -90.14 -111.14 98.24
N ILE A 502 -91.05 -110.50 97.48
CA ILE A 502 -92.47 -110.87 97.47
C ILE A 502 -92.66 -112.31 96.97
N GLY A 503 -91.96 -112.71 95.92
CA GLY A 503 -92.00 -114.09 95.41
C GLY A 503 -91.62 -115.13 96.46
N SER A 504 -90.56 -114.87 97.22
CA SER A 504 -90.13 -115.71 98.35
C SER A 504 -91.17 -115.77 99.48
N PHE A 505 -91.76 -114.62 99.82
CA PHE A 505 -92.81 -114.54 100.84
C PHE A 505 -94.06 -115.32 100.41
N VAL A 506 -94.52 -115.15 99.17
CA VAL A 506 -95.68 -115.85 98.61
C VAL A 506 -95.46 -117.36 98.59
N ALA A 507 -94.26 -117.83 98.23
CA ALA A 507 -93.91 -119.25 98.29
C ALA A 507 -93.97 -119.80 99.73
N THR A 508 -93.51 -119.02 100.70
CA THR A 508 -93.58 -119.39 102.13
C THR A 508 -95.04 -119.47 102.61
N VAL A 509 -95.88 -118.50 102.27
CA VAL A 509 -97.31 -118.52 102.66
C VAL A 509 -98.05 -119.66 101.95
N GLN A 510 -97.74 -119.98 100.70
CA GLN A 510 -98.28 -121.14 99.99
C GLN A 510 -97.92 -122.44 100.72
N GLN A 511 -96.69 -122.58 101.20
CA GLN A 511 -96.25 -123.74 102.00
C GLN A 511 -97.04 -123.82 103.32
N ILE A 512 -97.18 -122.70 104.03
CA ILE A 512 -97.97 -122.62 105.27
C ILE A 512 -99.44 -123.00 105.00
N ALA A 513 -100.05 -122.47 103.95
CA ALA A 513 -101.43 -122.77 103.57
C ALA A 513 -101.61 -124.26 103.24
N THR A 514 -100.67 -124.85 102.50
CA THR A 514 -100.67 -126.29 102.17
C THR A 514 -100.54 -127.15 103.43
N GLN A 515 -99.63 -126.77 104.34
CA GLN A 515 -99.45 -127.47 105.62
C GLN A 515 -100.67 -127.31 106.53
N THR A 516 -101.29 -126.13 106.56
CA THR A 516 -102.51 -125.84 107.33
C THR A 516 -103.69 -126.63 106.78
N ASN A 517 -103.81 -126.76 105.45
CA ASN A 517 -104.82 -127.60 104.81
C ASN A 517 -104.68 -129.08 105.21
N LEU A 518 -103.45 -129.60 105.24
CA LEU A 518 -103.14 -130.96 105.71
C LEU A 518 -103.45 -131.15 107.20
N LEU A 519 -103.09 -130.19 108.06
CA LEU A 519 -103.40 -130.21 109.48
C LEU A 519 -104.92 -130.16 109.73
N ALA A 520 -105.64 -129.30 109.01
CA ALA A 520 -107.09 -129.16 109.10
C ALA A 520 -107.82 -130.39 108.55
N LEU A 521 -107.30 -131.04 107.51
CA LEU A 521 -107.79 -132.31 106.99
C LEU A 521 -107.63 -133.42 108.04
N ASN A 522 -106.45 -133.54 108.66
CA ASN A 522 -106.21 -134.50 109.73
C ASN A 522 -107.12 -134.24 110.95
N ALA A 523 -107.30 -132.97 111.33
CA ALA A 523 -108.20 -132.59 112.42
C ALA A 523 -109.69 -132.87 112.09
N SER A 524 -110.12 -132.65 110.84
CA SER A 524 -111.47 -132.98 110.37
C SER A 524 -111.72 -134.49 110.41
N ILE A 525 -110.73 -135.30 110.02
CA ILE A 525 -110.79 -136.76 110.08
C ILE A 525 -110.92 -137.23 111.54
N GLU A 526 -110.12 -136.70 112.46
CA GLU A 526 -110.15 -137.12 113.87
C GLU A 526 -111.42 -136.62 114.60
N ALA A 527 -111.94 -135.45 114.24
CA ALA A 527 -113.22 -134.94 114.73
C ALA A 527 -114.42 -135.78 114.23
N ALA A 528 -114.38 -136.28 112.99
CA ALA A 528 -115.37 -137.24 112.49
C ALA A 528 -115.29 -138.60 113.25
N ARG A 529 -114.09 -138.98 113.70
CA ARG A 529 -113.82 -140.21 114.46
C ARG A 529 -114.35 -140.16 115.90
N ALA A 530 -114.40 -138.98 116.52
CA ALA A 530 -114.94 -138.74 117.87
C ALA A 530 -116.48 -138.75 117.95
N GLY A 531 -117.20 -138.94 116.84
CA GLY A 531 -118.66 -139.07 116.81
C GLY A 531 -119.42 -137.81 117.25
N GLU A 532 -120.55 -137.97 117.97
CA GLU A 532 -121.41 -136.86 118.42
C GLU A 532 -120.66 -135.77 119.21
N GLN A 533 -119.61 -136.13 119.97
CA GLN A 533 -118.81 -135.18 120.76
C GLN A 533 -117.85 -134.32 119.89
N GLY A 534 -117.54 -134.75 118.66
CA GLY A 534 -116.60 -134.09 117.75
C GLY A 534 -117.25 -133.14 116.74
N LYS A 535 -118.59 -133.07 116.66
CA LYS A 535 -119.32 -132.28 115.65
C LYS A 535 -118.90 -130.81 115.60
N GLY A 536 -118.74 -130.16 116.75
CA GLY A 536 -118.31 -128.75 116.81
C GLY A 536 -116.88 -128.55 116.26
N PHE A 537 -115.96 -129.47 116.59
CA PHE A 537 -114.58 -129.44 116.10
C PHE A 537 -114.48 -129.74 114.60
N ALA A 538 -115.31 -130.65 114.07
CA ALA A 538 -115.34 -130.98 112.65
C ALA A 538 -115.77 -129.79 111.79
N VAL A 539 -116.73 -128.97 112.27
CA VAL A 539 -117.14 -127.73 111.59
C VAL A 539 -116.00 -126.72 111.57
N VAL A 540 -115.30 -126.52 112.69
CA VAL A 540 -114.15 -125.60 112.75
C VAL A 540 -113.01 -126.08 111.87
N ALA A 541 -112.67 -127.37 111.90
CA ALA A 541 -111.60 -127.93 111.06
C ALA A 541 -111.94 -127.86 109.56
N GLY A 542 -113.21 -128.08 109.18
CA GLY A 542 -113.69 -127.87 107.82
C GLY A 542 -113.59 -126.42 107.35
N GLU A 543 -113.88 -125.45 108.23
CA GLU A 543 -113.74 -124.03 107.95
C GLU A 543 -112.27 -123.62 107.81
N VAL A 544 -111.38 -124.13 108.70
CA VAL A 544 -109.92 -123.90 108.60
C VAL A 544 -109.35 -124.52 107.32
N ARG A 545 -109.82 -125.70 106.91
CA ARG A 545 -109.43 -126.35 105.65
C ARG A 545 -109.80 -125.49 104.45
N LYS A 546 -111.03 -124.97 104.44
CA LYS A 546 -111.54 -124.08 103.40
C LYS A 546 -110.77 -122.76 103.34
N LEU A 547 -110.45 -122.16 104.49
CA LEU A 547 -109.59 -120.97 104.61
C LEU A 547 -108.17 -121.25 104.07
N ALA A 548 -107.61 -122.43 104.36
CA ALA A 548 -106.30 -122.82 103.87
C ALA A 548 -106.28 -123.08 102.34
N GLU A 549 -107.31 -123.71 101.78
CA GLU A 549 -107.50 -123.85 100.33
C GLU A 549 -107.68 -122.48 99.66
N GLN A 550 -108.49 -121.58 100.25
CA GLN A 550 -108.64 -120.20 99.75
C GLN A 550 -107.32 -119.41 99.83
N THR A 551 -106.55 -119.58 100.90
CA THR A 551 -105.23 -118.94 101.05
C THR A 551 -104.28 -119.46 99.97
N ALA A 552 -104.24 -120.78 99.74
CA ALA A 552 -103.44 -121.42 98.69
C ALA A 552 -103.82 -120.94 97.28
N MET A 553 -105.11 -120.76 97.01
CA MET A 553 -105.57 -120.19 95.73
C MET A 553 -105.15 -118.72 95.60
N ALA A 554 -105.32 -117.91 96.64
CA ALA A 554 -104.93 -116.51 96.63
C ALA A 554 -103.41 -116.33 96.46
N THR A 555 -102.58 -117.14 97.13
CA THR A 555 -101.12 -117.10 96.95
C THR A 555 -100.70 -117.58 95.56
N HIS A 556 -101.41 -118.53 94.97
CA HIS A 556 -101.17 -118.93 93.58
C HIS A 556 -101.48 -117.79 92.59
N GLU A 557 -102.57 -117.06 92.79
CA GLU A 557 -102.88 -115.87 91.99
C GLU A 557 -101.81 -114.78 92.16
N ILE A 558 -101.36 -114.51 93.38
CA ILE A 558 -100.26 -113.55 93.63
C ILE A 558 -98.96 -114.02 92.95
N ALA A 559 -98.62 -115.31 93.03
CA ALA A 559 -97.46 -115.87 92.35
C ALA A 559 -97.52 -115.66 90.83
N ASN A 560 -98.68 -115.88 90.21
CA ASN A 560 -98.90 -115.59 88.79
C ASN A 560 -98.71 -114.09 88.48
N LYS A 561 -99.21 -113.18 89.34
CA LYS A 561 -98.98 -111.72 89.17
C LYS A 561 -97.50 -111.35 89.32
N VAL A 562 -96.79 -111.94 90.27
CA VAL A 562 -95.34 -111.77 90.49
C VAL A 562 -94.52 -112.28 89.29
N GLY A 563 -94.96 -113.36 88.64
CA GLY A 563 -94.37 -113.84 87.38
C GLY A 563 -94.58 -112.87 86.22
N ILE A 564 -95.78 -112.26 86.09
CA ILE A 564 -96.02 -111.22 85.09
C ILE A 564 -95.14 -109.98 85.35
N ILE A 565 -94.95 -109.60 86.62
CA ILE A 565 -94.05 -108.48 86.98
C ILE A 565 -92.61 -108.82 86.61
N GLU A 566 -92.14 -110.06 86.84
CA GLU A 566 -90.79 -110.50 86.43
C GLU A 566 -90.52 -110.30 84.94
N GLU A 567 -91.43 -110.80 84.11
CA GLU A 567 -91.31 -110.70 82.66
C GLU A 567 -91.22 -109.23 82.24
N LYS A 568 -92.11 -108.39 82.80
CA LYS A 568 -92.11 -106.95 82.53
C LYS A 568 -90.86 -106.23 83.05
N THR A 569 -90.35 -106.60 84.22
CA THR A 569 -89.12 -106.02 84.79
C THR A 569 -87.92 -106.39 83.95
N LYS A 570 -87.80 -107.65 83.50
CA LYS A 570 -86.72 -108.10 82.61
C LYS A 570 -86.71 -107.34 81.28
N ILE A 571 -87.89 -107.15 80.68
CA ILE A 571 -88.04 -106.33 79.47
C ILE A 571 -87.66 -104.87 79.76
N SER A 572 -88.06 -104.33 80.91
CA SER A 572 -87.74 -102.96 81.32
C SER A 572 -86.23 -102.76 81.50
N VAL A 573 -85.52 -103.70 82.15
CA VAL A 573 -84.05 -103.67 82.28
C VAL A 573 -83.39 -103.66 80.90
N GLN A 574 -83.83 -104.51 79.97
CA GLN A 574 -83.29 -104.53 78.61
C GLN A 574 -83.47 -103.18 77.89
N HIS A 575 -84.66 -102.59 77.98
CA HIS A 575 -84.93 -101.27 77.40
C HIS A 575 -84.14 -100.15 78.06
N THR A 576 -83.92 -100.20 79.38
CA THR A 576 -83.14 -99.16 80.07
C THR A 576 -81.64 -99.27 79.77
N VAL A 577 -81.08 -100.48 79.67
CA VAL A 577 -79.68 -100.67 79.23
C VAL A 577 -79.49 -100.15 77.80
N GLN A 578 -80.44 -100.44 76.90
CA GLN A 578 -80.42 -99.90 75.55
C GLN A 578 -80.57 -98.37 75.56
N GLY A 579 -81.45 -97.82 76.40
CA GLY A 579 -81.66 -96.39 76.58
C GLY A 579 -80.40 -95.66 77.07
N LEU A 580 -79.67 -96.26 78.02
CA LEU A 580 -78.41 -95.70 78.53
C LEU A 580 -77.35 -95.64 77.43
N LYS A 581 -77.21 -96.71 76.64
CA LYS A 581 -76.29 -96.74 75.48
C LYS A 581 -76.64 -95.65 74.45
N ILE A 582 -77.93 -95.48 74.14
CA ILE A 582 -78.38 -94.43 73.22
C ILE A 582 -78.09 -93.03 73.80
N ALA A 583 -78.28 -92.84 75.11
CA ALA A 583 -77.97 -91.57 75.77
C ALA A 583 -76.47 -91.22 75.72
N GLU A 584 -75.58 -92.21 75.91
CA GLU A 584 -74.13 -92.05 75.78
C GLU A 584 -73.72 -91.69 74.34
N GLU A 585 -74.27 -92.40 73.34
CA GLU A 585 -74.01 -92.12 71.92
C GLU A 585 -74.52 -90.73 71.50
N ASN A 586 -75.67 -90.30 72.05
CA ASN A 586 -76.21 -88.96 71.84
C ASN A 586 -75.31 -87.89 72.47
N ALA A 587 -74.87 -88.08 73.72
CA ALA A 587 -74.00 -87.12 74.41
C ALA A 587 -72.69 -86.91 73.64
N LYS A 588 -72.08 -88.00 73.15
CA LYS A 588 -70.89 -87.93 72.28
C LYS A 588 -71.17 -87.17 70.99
N SER A 589 -72.29 -87.45 70.32
CA SER A 589 -72.66 -86.79 69.06
C SER A 589 -72.87 -85.28 69.24
N VAL A 590 -73.39 -84.86 70.39
CA VAL A 590 -73.56 -83.44 70.74
C VAL A 590 -72.20 -82.76 70.96
N GLU A 591 -71.27 -83.41 71.67
CA GLU A 591 -69.91 -82.91 71.85
C GLU A 591 -69.14 -82.81 70.53
N ASP A 592 -69.24 -83.83 69.66
CA ASP A 592 -68.63 -83.79 68.34
C ASP A 592 -69.21 -82.61 67.50
N THR A 593 -70.52 -82.35 67.60
CA THR A 593 -71.17 -81.21 66.94
C THR A 593 -70.67 -79.87 67.49
N LYS A 594 -70.45 -79.76 68.81
CA LYS A 594 -69.89 -78.57 69.45
C LYS A 594 -68.51 -78.23 68.91
N GLN A 595 -67.65 -79.24 68.76
CA GLN A 595 -66.31 -79.05 68.20
C GLN A 595 -66.36 -78.56 66.74
N VAL A 596 -67.29 -79.08 65.93
CA VAL A 596 -67.50 -78.60 64.55
C VAL A 596 -67.85 -77.11 64.51
N PHE A 597 -68.79 -76.64 65.33
CA PHE A 597 -69.13 -75.21 65.40
C PHE A 597 -67.96 -74.34 65.88
N PHE A 598 -67.16 -74.84 66.83
CA PHE A 598 -65.95 -74.14 67.28
C PHE A 598 -64.93 -73.98 66.15
N HIS A 599 -64.68 -75.03 65.36
CA HIS A 599 -63.81 -74.95 64.19
C HIS A 599 -64.35 -74.00 63.13
N ILE A 600 -65.66 -74.06 62.81
CA ILE A 600 -66.31 -73.12 61.88
C ILE A 600 -66.12 -71.67 62.32
N SER A 601 -66.26 -71.38 63.62
CA SER A 601 -66.07 -70.03 64.15
C SER A 601 -64.63 -69.53 63.97
N ASN A 602 -63.63 -70.38 64.20
CA ASN A 602 -62.22 -70.02 64.01
C ASN A 602 -61.88 -69.81 62.53
N ASP A 603 -62.37 -70.68 61.64
CA ASP A 603 -62.16 -70.57 60.20
C ASP A 603 -62.76 -69.26 59.65
N LEU A 604 -63.90 -68.82 60.17
CA LEU A 604 -64.55 -67.56 59.78
C LEU A 604 -63.78 -66.32 60.25
N GLU A 605 -63.18 -66.36 61.44
CA GLU A 605 -62.32 -65.27 61.92
C GLU A 605 -61.03 -65.18 61.09
N GLU A 606 -60.45 -66.33 60.72
CA GLU A 606 -59.31 -66.37 59.81
C GLU A 606 -59.68 -65.83 58.42
N LEU A 607 -60.85 -66.20 57.89
CA LEU A 607 -61.37 -65.68 56.63
C LEU A 607 -61.51 -64.16 56.67
N LYS A 608 -62.08 -63.60 57.74
CA LYS A 608 -62.19 -62.15 57.95
C LYS A 608 -60.81 -61.47 57.92
N SER A 609 -59.82 -62.01 58.64
CA SER A 609 -58.45 -61.49 58.62
C SER A 609 -57.82 -61.55 57.22
N ARG A 610 -58.08 -62.62 56.46
CA ARG A 610 -57.63 -62.75 55.07
C ARG A 610 -58.27 -61.70 54.16
N MET A 611 -59.58 -61.44 54.30
CA MET A 611 -60.29 -60.42 53.51
C MET A 611 -59.77 -59.01 53.80
N GLN A 612 -59.44 -58.68 55.05
CA GLN A 612 -58.82 -57.39 55.39
C GLN A 612 -57.46 -57.20 54.70
N ARG A 613 -56.63 -58.26 54.64
CA ARG A 613 -55.36 -58.22 53.89
C ARG A 613 -55.59 -58.01 52.39
N ILE A 614 -56.58 -58.67 51.80
CA ILE A 614 -56.95 -58.49 50.38
C ILE A 614 -57.38 -57.05 50.12
N SER A 615 -58.22 -56.47 50.99
CA SER A 615 -58.63 -55.07 50.89
C SER A 615 -57.43 -54.11 50.97
N GLY A 616 -56.48 -54.36 51.87
CA GLY A 616 -55.25 -53.58 51.96
C GLY A 616 -54.41 -53.67 50.68
N SER A 617 -54.24 -54.88 50.13
CA SER A 617 -53.54 -55.08 48.86
C SER A 617 -54.23 -54.37 47.69
N ALA A 618 -55.57 -54.44 47.60
CA ALA A 618 -56.33 -53.74 46.57
C ALA A 618 -56.11 -52.21 46.63
N SER A 619 -56.08 -51.62 47.84
CA SER A 619 -55.77 -50.20 48.03
C SER A 619 -54.34 -49.83 47.60
N SER A 620 -53.36 -50.70 47.85
CA SER A 620 -51.98 -50.49 47.38
C SER A 620 -51.88 -50.56 45.86
N VAL A 621 -52.56 -51.54 45.23
CA VAL A 621 -52.61 -51.65 43.76
C VAL A 621 -53.29 -50.42 43.14
N TYR A 622 -54.34 -49.89 43.77
CA TYR A 622 -54.96 -48.62 43.35
C TYR A 622 -53.96 -47.46 43.36
N THR A 623 -53.14 -47.35 44.41
CA THR A 623 -52.13 -46.29 44.52
C THR A 623 -51.05 -46.41 43.44
N HIS A 624 -50.53 -47.62 43.18
CA HIS A 624 -49.57 -47.85 42.10
C HIS A 624 -50.18 -47.56 40.72
N LYS A 625 -51.46 -47.88 40.51
CA LYS A 625 -52.18 -47.51 39.28
C LYS A 625 -52.19 -45.99 39.07
N GLU A 626 -52.46 -45.19 40.11
CA GLU A 626 -52.40 -43.71 40.02
C GLU A 626 -51.00 -43.19 39.69
N GLU A 627 -49.95 -43.86 40.17
CA GLU A 627 -48.57 -43.54 39.80
C GLU A 627 -48.28 -43.86 38.33
N ILE A 628 -48.79 -44.99 37.82
CA ILE A 628 -48.70 -45.36 36.41
C ILE A 628 -49.40 -44.31 35.53
N VAL A 629 -50.60 -43.88 35.90
CA VAL A 629 -51.34 -42.84 35.14
C VAL A 629 -50.52 -41.55 35.05
N ARG A 630 -49.96 -41.06 36.16
CA ARG A 630 -49.10 -39.86 36.16
C ARG A 630 -47.83 -40.05 35.32
N ALA A 631 -47.23 -41.23 35.33
CA ALA A 631 -46.08 -41.53 34.49
C ALA A 631 -46.44 -41.50 33.00
N LEU A 632 -47.63 -41.99 32.63
CA LEU A 632 -48.12 -41.94 31.25
C LEU A 632 -48.41 -40.50 30.77
N GLU A 633 -48.93 -39.64 31.63
CA GLU A 633 -49.12 -38.21 31.31
C GLU A 633 -47.77 -37.54 30.98
N ILE A 634 -46.73 -37.82 31.77
CA ILE A 634 -45.38 -37.31 31.52
C ILE A 634 -44.82 -37.87 30.20
N ILE A 635 -44.96 -39.18 29.97
CA ILE A 635 -44.54 -39.82 28.72
C ILE A 635 -45.25 -39.19 27.52
N SER A 636 -46.56 -39.00 27.59
CA SER A 636 -47.35 -38.36 26.53
C SER A 636 -46.85 -36.96 26.22
N SER A 637 -46.63 -36.12 27.23
CA SER A 637 -46.10 -34.76 27.03
C SER A 637 -44.68 -34.75 26.42
N THR A 638 -43.83 -35.69 26.82
CA THR A 638 -42.46 -35.80 26.30
C THR A 638 -42.47 -36.35 24.86
N THR A 639 -43.40 -37.24 24.53
CA THR A 639 -43.62 -37.73 23.17
C THR A 639 -44.09 -36.63 22.23
N GLU A 640 -44.97 -35.73 22.66
CA GLU A 640 -45.36 -34.54 21.88
C GLU A 640 -44.17 -33.60 21.64
N GLU A 641 -43.37 -33.32 22.67
CA GLU A 641 -42.15 -32.50 22.57
C GLU A 641 -41.12 -33.12 21.62
N ASN A 642 -40.93 -34.44 21.69
CA ASN A 642 -40.06 -35.18 20.78
C ASN A 642 -40.56 -35.10 19.35
N SER A 643 -41.87 -35.20 19.12
CA SER A 643 -42.47 -35.06 17.80
C SER A 643 -42.17 -33.68 17.21
N ALA A 644 -42.45 -32.61 17.96
CA ALA A 644 -42.17 -31.24 17.54
C ALA A 644 -40.67 -31.01 17.26
N SER A 645 -39.79 -31.50 18.14
CA SER A 645 -38.34 -31.39 17.96
C SER A 645 -37.86 -32.15 16.72
N THR A 646 -38.44 -33.33 16.46
CA THR A 646 -38.10 -34.14 15.28
C THR A 646 -38.51 -33.43 13.98
N GLU A 647 -39.68 -32.77 13.96
CA GLU A 647 -40.10 -31.93 12.82
C GLU A 647 -39.16 -30.75 12.59
N GLU A 648 -38.76 -30.03 13.65
CA GLU A 648 -37.85 -28.90 13.56
C GLU A 648 -36.45 -29.30 13.05
N VAL A 649 -35.91 -30.41 13.57
CA VAL A 649 -34.61 -30.93 13.12
C VAL A 649 -34.71 -31.45 11.69
N SER A 650 -35.84 -32.05 11.28
CA SER A 650 -36.09 -32.46 9.89
C SER A 650 -36.04 -31.27 8.93
N ALA A 651 -36.77 -30.19 9.26
CA ALA A 651 -36.76 -28.95 8.48
C ALA A 651 -35.35 -28.34 8.39
N SER A 652 -34.64 -28.25 9.52
CA SER A 652 -33.27 -27.73 9.56
C SER A 652 -32.28 -28.57 8.75
N THR A 653 -32.46 -29.89 8.75
CA THR A 653 -31.64 -30.82 7.96
C THR A 653 -31.86 -30.59 6.47
N GLN A 654 -33.10 -30.35 6.05
CA GLN A 654 -33.43 -30.05 4.66
C GLN A 654 -32.84 -28.69 4.21
N GLU A 655 -32.96 -27.64 5.03
CA GLU A 655 -32.36 -26.33 4.71
C GLU A 655 -30.84 -26.39 4.58
N GLN A 656 -30.18 -27.19 5.43
CA GLN A 656 -28.75 -27.40 5.36
C GLN A 656 -28.33 -28.24 4.13
N LEU A 657 -29.16 -29.20 3.68
CA LEU A 657 -28.96 -29.90 2.40
C LEU A 657 -29.02 -28.91 1.23
N ASP A 658 -30.03 -28.05 1.18
CA ASP A 658 -30.15 -27.04 0.13
C ASP A 658 -28.95 -26.08 0.15
N SER A 659 -28.47 -25.72 1.33
CA SER A 659 -27.29 -24.86 1.52
C SER A 659 -26.00 -25.55 1.03
N ILE A 660 -25.82 -26.84 1.29
CA ILE A 660 -24.61 -27.56 0.87
C ILE A 660 -24.57 -27.78 -0.65
N GLU A 661 -25.73 -27.95 -1.28
CA GLU A 661 -25.84 -27.97 -2.75
C GLU A 661 -25.43 -26.63 -3.36
N GLN A 662 -25.81 -25.50 -2.75
CA GLN A 662 -25.37 -24.18 -3.19
C GLN A 662 -23.85 -24.00 -3.04
N VAL A 663 -23.26 -24.47 -1.93
CA VAL A 663 -21.80 -24.44 -1.75
C VAL A 663 -21.10 -25.26 -2.84
N ALA A 664 -21.58 -26.48 -3.11
CA ALA A 664 -21.04 -27.32 -4.17
C ALA A 664 -21.09 -26.63 -5.55
N SER A 665 -22.21 -25.97 -5.86
CA SER A 665 -22.39 -25.21 -7.11
C SER A 665 -21.44 -24.00 -7.20
N LEU A 666 -21.26 -23.25 -6.11
CA LEU A 666 -20.35 -22.11 -6.06
C LEU A 666 -18.88 -22.55 -6.22
N SER A 667 -18.50 -23.65 -5.59
CA SER A 667 -17.18 -24.25 -5.74
C SER A 667 -16.92 -24.71 -7.18
N ASP A 668 -17.91 -25.30 -7.85
CA ASP A 668 -17.79 -25.65 -9.27
C ASP A 668 -17.55 -24.41 -10.15
N ARG A 669 -18.30 -23.32 -9.89
CA ARG A 669 -18.09 -22.05 -10.60
C ARG A 669 -16.71 -21.45 -10.34
N LEU A 670 -16.19 -21.51 -9.11
CA LEU A 670 -14.83 -21.04 -8.78
C LEU A 670 -13.76 -21.88 -9.48
N SER A 671 -13.94 -23.20 -9.57
CA SER A 671 -13.07 -24.10 -10.33
C SER A 671 -13.04 -23.74 -11.82
N ILE A 672 -14.20 -23.51 -12.43
CA ILE A 672 -14.31 -23.07 -13.84
C ILE A 672 -13.62 -21.70 -14.04
N LEU A 673 -13.87 -20.73 -13.16
CA LEU A 673 -13.26 -19.40 -13.22
C LEU A 673 -11.73 -19.46 -13.09
N SER A 674 -11.23 -20.30 -12.19
CA SER A 674 -9.80 -20.50 -12.00
C SER A 674 -9.14 -21.13 -13.23
N LYS A 675 -9.75 -22.17 -13.81
CA LYS A 675 -9.26 -22.78 -15.06
C LYS A 675 -9.24 -21.78 -16.21
N LYS A 676 -10.29 -20.97 -16.35
CA LYS A 676 -10.34 -19.90 -17.34
C LYS A 676 -9.23 -18.86 -17.12
N LEU A 677 -8.96 -18.49 -15.86
CA LEU A 677 -7.85 -17.59 -15.52
C LEU A 677 -6.50 -18.21 -15.90
N GLN A 678 -6.29 -19.51 -15.67
CA GLN A 678 -5.08 -20.22 -16.13
C GLN A 678 -4.95 -20.22 -17.65
N GLU A 679 -6.04 -20.44 -18.39
CA GLU A 679 -6.03 -20.36 -19.86
C GLU A 679 -5.63 -18.96 -20.35
N GLU A 680 -6.20 -17.89 -19.78
CA GLU A 680 -5.82 -16.51 -20.12
C GLU A 680 -4.35 -16.22 -19.78
N LEU A 681 -3.83 -16.73 -18.64
CA LEU A 681 -2.42 -16.58 -18.28
C LEU A 681 -1.49 -17.38 -19.19
N SER A 682 -1.94 -18.51 -19.73
CA SER A 682 -1.15 -19.35 -20.64
C SER A 682 -0.85 -18.70 -22.00
N GLN A 683 -1.57 -17.62 -22.35
CA GLN A 683 -1.28 -16.80 -23.52
C GLN A 683 0.04 -16.02 -23.37
N PHE A 684 0.48 -15.79 -22.13
CA PHE A 684 1.77 -15.17 -21.86
C PHE A 684 2.86 -16.23 -21.83
N LYS A 685 3.93 -15.98 -22.59
CA LYS A 685 5.12 -16.80 -22.60
C LYS A 685 6.11 -16.20 -21.60
N VAL A 686 6.23 -16.86 -20.46
CA VAL A 686 6.88 -16.36 -19.25
C VAL A 686 8.29 -16.89 -19.09
#